data_AF-A0A429QYY1-F1
#
_entry.id   AF-A0A429QYY1-F1
#
_cell.length_a   1.000
_cell.length_b   1.000
_cell.length_c   1.000
_cell.angle_alpha   90.00
_cell.angle_beta   90.00
_cell.angle_gamma   90.00
#
_symmetry.space_group_name_H-M   'P 1'
#
loop_
_entity.id
_entity.type
_entity.pdbx_description
1 polymer ?
#
loop_
_entity_poly.entity_id
_entity_poly.type
_entity_poly.pdbx_seq_one_letter_code
_entity_poly.pdbx_strand_id
1 'polypeptide(L)'
;MATGPDTAALRQVIQDQLKLSRRLKDRVAELEARTHAPVAVVGTAMRLPGGIDTPDAYRDFLYAADPDTRAVGPIPEDRTGLRSVYHPERGKEGHSYVDRAGFLDDIASFDAAFFGISQREAETMDPQQRLLLEVAWEALERGGIAARRQDRLPIGVFVGVMASEYGRRFVHDGDYSRIDPYHSTGSGHCFVAGRISYALGLSGPATSVDTACSSSLVAIHQAVRALRGGECDYALAGGANLILGPDLMVSLCQGEALSPGGRSRSFLADADGYGRGEGVGMVALMRLDDALAQGHPVLAVVRGSAVNHDGASSGFTVPSGPAQQEVIRAALADARVAPGSVGYVEAHGTGTALGDPIEVGALDAVLGTGAGERTAPVALGSVKARIGHLEAAAGIAGVLKLVLMLGDGTVPAGAQPGDGRLNPLIPWDRIALTVPREAAPWADAPGDRTAGISAFGLSGTNAHAVLSSYAPAPAAPVDAPAHHPELLTLSAKDPRALAELSERVQEALTGLDAAGVASLSHTLRAGRVHFGHRLAVVGTDAAALADALAAGQPADGARSADRVVLTAGSDTAALEGALAELARHFPGLAGATGTDGTPAARLRAVLTLLGVKTTLATDNAAPGARITAGGQSLPLTGAGPEDAPRLLAEALAALYRGGAPLRLDHLGAPGAVFVDAPTYPFQRKRFWIEETAPEPVHAVPVPVAATRTAPLDRAEIGAYLTTELAAVLKADGALAPDVPFCEVGGDSFTAMLLTKSVEQQYGVELPTLDCPVEMPVADLLAHLSEQVCVAMGVDT
;
A
#
# COMPACT_ATOMS: atom_id res chain seq x y z
N MET A 1 -16.51 66.46 42.78
CA MET A 1 -15.19 65.89 42.39
C MET A 1 -15.46 64.50 41.87
N ALA A 2 -15.31 64.28 40.56
CA ALA A 2 -15.57 63.00 39.92
C ALA A 2 -14.47 62.00 40.30
N THR A 3 -14.86 60.83 40.81
CA THR A 3 -13.98 59.69 41.07
C THR A 3 -13.42 59.21 39.73
N GLY A 4 -12.12 59.38 39.51
CA GLY A 4 -11.44 58.89 38.31
C GLY A 4 -11.57 57.37 38.16
N PRO A 5 -11.42 56.84 36.93
CA PRO A 5 -11.56 55.42 36.66
C PRO A 5 -10.59 54.60 37.54
N ASP A 6 -11.11 53.54 38.15
CA ASP A 6 -10.37 52.60 38.99
C ASP A 6 -9.20 52.00 38.19
N THR A 7 -7.99 52.45 38.50
CA THR A 7 -6.75 52.07 37.83
C THR A 7 -6.42 50.59 38.01
N ALA A 8 -6.93 49.94 39.06
CA ALA A 8 -6.78 48.50 39.24
C ALA A 8 -7.69 47.71 38.28
N ALA A 9 -8.95 48.14 38.12
CA ALA A 9 -9.87 47.56 37.15
C ALA A 9 -9.35 47.72 35.71
N LEU A 10 -8.82 48.90 35.37
CA LEU A 10 -8.21 49.13 34.05
C LEU A 10 -6.97 48.24 33.80
N ARG A 11 -6.11 48.05 34.81
CA ARG A 11 -4.94 47.17 34.71
C ARG A 11 -5.35 45.70 34.50
N GLN A 12 -6.39 45.24 35.19
CA GLN A 12 -6.91 43.88 35.04
C GLN A 12 -7.46 43.66 33.62
N VAL A 13 -8.26 44.60 33.10
CA VAL A 13 -8.77 44.52 31.72
C VAL A 13 -7.63 44.47 30.70
N ILE A 14 -6.58 45.29 30.87
CA ILE A 14 -5.41 45.26 29.98
C ILE A 14 -4.69 43.90 30.05
N GLN A 15 -4.51 43.34 31.25
CA GLN A 15 -3.88 42.02 31.41
C GLN A 15 -4.69 40.90 30.77
N ASP A 16 -6.00 40.93 30.91
CA ASP A 16 -6.90 39.93 30.32
C ASP A 16 -6.94 40.06 28.78
N GLN A 17 -6.94 41.28 28.25
CA GLN A 17 -6.80 41.53 26.81
C GLN A 17 -5.45 41.06 26.26
N LEU A 18 -4.34 41.26 26.99
CA LEU A 18 -3.03 40.75 26.58
C LEU A 18 -2.97 39.21 26.60
N LYS A 19 -3.58 38.56 27.59
CA LYS A 19 -3.70 37.08 27.64
C LYS A 19 -4.55 36.55 26.49
N LEU A 20 -5.69 37.18 26.20
CA LEU A 20 -6.54 36.81 25.08
C LEU A 20 -5.82 37.01 23.75
N SER A 21 -5.14 38.14 23.56
CA SER A 21 -4.36 38.42 22.35
C SER A 21 -3.26 37.39 22.14
N ARG A 22 -2.55 36.97 23.20
CA ARG A 22 -1.57 35.87 23.12
C ARG A 22 -2.23 34.56 22.72
N ARG A 23 -3.29 34.12 23.41
CA ARG A 23 -4.02 32.89 23.07
C ARG A 23 -4.54 32.88 21.63
N LEU A 24 -5.05 34.01 21.15
CA LEU A 24 -5.51 34.13 19.76
C LEU A 24 -4.35 34.05 18.77
N LYS A 25 -3.21 34.71 19.05
CA LYS A 25 -2.00 34.59 18.24
C LYS A 25 -1.47 33.16 18.21
N ASP A 26 -1.41 32.50 19.36
CA ASP A 26 -0.97 31.10 19.47
C ASP A 26 -1.91 30.19 18.68
N ARG A 27 -3.23 30.41 18.77
CA ARG A 27 -4.23 29.65 18.01
C ARG A 27 -4.14 29.89 16.50
N VAL A 28 -3.90 31.12 16.07
CA VAL A 28 -3.68 31.44 14.65
C VAL A 28 -2.41 30.76 14.14
N ALA A 29 -1.31 30.84 14.90
CA ALA A 29 -0.06 30.18 14.54
C ALA A 29 -0.19 28.65 14.46
N GLU A 30 -0.93 28.03 15.39
CA GLU A 30 -1.24 26.60 15.38
C GLU A 30 -2.06 26.21 14.15
N LEU A 31 -3.11 26.98 13.82
CA LEU A 31 -3.94 26.73 12.64
C LEU A 31 -3.13 26.89 11.35
N GLU A 32 -2.32 27.95 11.24
CA GLU A 32 -1.41 28.14 10.11
C GLU A 32 -0.38 27.01 9.97
N ALA A 33 0.20 26.55 11.09
CA ALA A 33 1.12 25.42 11.10
C ALA A 33 0.44 24.14 10.60
N ARG A 34 -0.81 23.89 11.01
CA ARG A 34 -1.59 22.73 10.54
C ARG A 34 -1.92 22.81 9.06
N THR A 35 -2.28 23.98 8.54
CA THR A 35 -2.59 24.18 7.11
C THR A 35 -1.39 23.86 6.19
N HIS A 36 -0.17 24.04 6.69
CA HIS A 36 1.06 23.78 5.95
C HIS A 36 1.88 22.63 6.54
N ALA A 37 1.25 21.76 7.35
CA ALA A 37 1.96 20.69 8.02
C ALA A 37 2.61 19.75 6.98
N PRO A 38 3.91 19.45 7.08
CA PRO A 38 4.57 18.51 6.18
C PRO A 38 3.97 17.11 6.32
N VAL A 39 3.89 16.40 5.20
CA VAL A 39 3.38 15.02 5.14
C VAL A 39 4.53 14.10 4.77
N ALA A 40 4.83 13.12 5.62
CA ALA A 40 5.83 12.09 5.37
C ALA A 40 5.29 11.04 4.39
N VAL A 41 6.11 10.66 3.43
CA VAL A 41 5.97 9.39 2.71
C VAL A 41 6.63 8.32 3.57
N VAL A 42 5.82 7.41 4.11
CA VAL A 42 6.29 6.37 5.03
C VAL A 42 6.42 5.00 4.37
N GLY A 43 5.71 4.76 3.26
CA GLY A 43 5.82 3.50 2.53
C GLY A 43 5.50 3.69 1.06
N THR A 44 6.03 2.80 0.21
CA THR A 44 5.86 2.87 -1.26
C THR A 44 5.71 1.47 -1.82
N ALA A 45 4.88 1.28 -2.83
CA ALA A 45 4.83 0.05 -3.61
C ALA A 45 4.43 0.33 -5.06
N MET A 46 4.80 -0.57 -5.97
CA MET A 46 4.58 -0.39 -7.39
C MET A 46 4.54 -1.69 -8.19
N ARG A 47 3.96 -1.58 -9.39
CA ARG A 47 4.17 -2.46 -10.54
C ARG A 47 4.35 -1.54 -11.75
N LEU A 48 5.56 -1.47 -12.30
CA LEU A 48 5.90 -0.65 -13.47
C LEU A 48 6.44 -1.55 -14.59
N PRO A 49 6.43 -1.09 -15.86
CA PRO A 49 6.90 -1.88 -16.98
C PRO A 49 8.36 -2.32 -16.82
N GLY A 50 8.70 -3.47 -17.39
CA GLY A 50 10.06 -4.04 -17.34
C GLY A 50 10.36 -4.82 -16.06
N GLY A 51 9.35 -5.49 -15.49
CA GLY A 51 9.50 -6.30 -14.28
C GLY A 51 9.75 -5.50 -12.99
N ILE A 52 9.47 -4.20 -12.99
CA ILE A 52 9.78 -3.33 -11.84
C ILE A 52 8.67 -3.42 -10.81
N ASP A 53 8.90 -4.13 -9.72
CA ASP A 53 7.92 -4.37 -8.64
C ASP A 53 8.40 -3.97 -7.24
N THR A 54 9.66 -3.50 -7.13
CA THR A 54 10.26 -3.05 -5.87
C THR A 54 10.93 -1.67 -6.02
N PRO A 55 11.08 -0.91 -4.92
CA PRO A 55 11.86 0.32 -4.91
C PRO A 55 13.29 0.12 -5.42
N ASP A 56 13.93 -1.00 -5.04
CA ASP A 56 15.28 -1.35 -5.47
C ASP A 56 15.37 -1.64 -6.97
N ALA A 57 14.45 -2.44 -7.53
CA ALA A 57 14.40 -2.67 -8.98
C ALA A 57 14.18 -1.36 -9.75
N TYR A 58 13.39 -0.44 -9.21
CA TYR A 58 13.18 0.86 -9.85
C TYR A 58 14.42 1.74 -9.77
N ARG A 59 15.12 1.73 -8.62
CA ARG A 59 16.40 2.42 -8.43
C ARG A 59 17.44 1.94 -9.45
N ASP A 60 17.61 0.62 -9.56
CA ASP A 60 18.54 0.00 -10.48
C ASP A 60 18.18 0.34 -11.94
N PHE A 61 16.90 0.33 -12.29
CA PHE A 61 16.43 0.78 -13.58
C PHE A 61 16.78 2.25 -13.84
N LEU A 62 16.51 3.15 -12.89
CA LEU A 62 16.72 4.60 -13.03
C LEU A 62 18.19 4.97 -13.24
N TYR A 63 19.11 4.27 -12.58
CA TYR A 63 20.55 4.52 -12.66
C TYR A 63 21.32 3.51 -13.52
N ALA A 64 20.62 2.66 -14.26
CA ALA A 64 21.23 1.71 -15.18
C ALA A 64 22.28 2.40 -16.07
N ALA A 65 23.47 1.82 -16.14
CA ALA A 65 24.58 2.36 -16.93
C ALA A 65 24.34 2.25 -18.44
N ASP A 66 23.47 1.32 -18.86
CA ASP A 66 23.08 1.16 -20.25
C ASP A 66 22.10 2.26 -20.68
N PRO A 67 22.49 3.15 -21.61
CA PRO A 67 21.65 4.26 -22.07
C PRO A 67 20.42 3.80 -22.85
N ASP A 68 20.38 2.54 -23.31
CA ASP A 68 19.25 1.98 -24.05
C ASP A 68 18.21 1.29 -23.16
N THR A 69 18.47 1.15 -21.85
CA THR A 69 17.56 0.52 -20.90
C THR A 69 16.22 1.28 -20.83
N ARG A 70 15.18 0.70 -21.43
CA ARG A 70 13.81 1.22 -21.53
C ARG A 70 12.80 0.09 -21.40
N ALA A 71 11.68 0.39 -20.77
CA ALA A 71 10.59 -0.54 -20.56
C ALA A 71 9.45 -0.30 -21.57
N VAL A 72 9.78 -0.06 -22.84
CA VAL A 72 8.83 0.12 -23.94
C VAL A 72 9.07 -0.96 -24.99
N GLY A 73 8.07 -1.82 -25.18
CA GLY A 73 8.15 -3.01 -26.02
C GLY A 73 6.96 -3.13 -26.98
N PRO A 74 6.94 -4.17 -27.84
CA PRO A 74 5.78 -4.48 -28.66
C PRO A 74 4.55 -4.84 -27.80
N ILE A 75 3.35 -4.68 -28.35
CA ILE A 75 2.11 -5.14 -27.71
C ILE A 75 2.21 -6.65 -27.40
N PRO A 76 1.97 -7.09 -26.14
CA PRO A 76 2.04 -8.51 -25.76
C PRO A 76 1.13 -9.42 -26.61
N GLU A 77 1.55 -10.67 -26.80
CA GLU A 77 0.84 -11.64 -27.66
C GLU A 77 -0.58 -11.96 -27.16
N ASP A 78 -0.77 -11.92 -25.85
CA ASP A 78 -2.05 -12.17 -25.16
C ASP A 78 -3.01 -10.96 -25.17
N ARG A 79 -2.66 -9.87 -25.87
CA ARG A 79 -3.51 -8.69 -26.09
C ARG A 79 -4.10 -8.67 -27.51
N THR A 80 -4.83 -9.71 -27.87
CA THR A 80 -5.37 -9.94 -29.22
C THR A 80 -6.17 -8.76 -29.79
N GLY A 81 -7.10 -8.19 -29.01
CA GLY A 81 -7.89 -7.03 -29.42
C GLY A 81 -7.03 -5.81 -29.78
N LEU A 82 -5.99 -5.50 -29.00
CA LEU A 82 -5.06 -4.38 -29.27
C LEU A 82 -4.22 -4.62 -30.53
N ARG A 83 -3.76 -5.85 -30.74
CA ARG A 83 -2.97 -6.21 -31.93
C ARG A 83 -3.81 -6.17 -33.21
N SER A 84 -5.10 -6.51 -33.10
CA SER A 84 -6.01 -6.61 -34.25
C SER A 84 -6.25 -5.28 -34.98
N VAL A 85 -6.08 -4.15 -34.29
CA VAL A 85 -6.31 -2.81 -34.85
C VAL A 85 -5.04 -2.15 -35.40
N TYR A 86 -3.89 -2.82 -35.36
CA TYR A 86 -2.65 -2.22 -35.84
C TYR A 86 -2.63 -2.06 -37.38
N HIS A 87 -2.23 -0.89 -37.84
CA HIS A 87 -1.92 -0.63 -39.24
C HIS A 87 -0.84 0.45 -39.37
N PRO A 88 0.27 0.21 -40.09
CA PRO A 88 1.41 1.13 -40.13
C PRO A 88 1.12 2.48 -40.81
N GLU A 89 0.07 2.56 -41.64
CA GLU A 89 -0.35 3.81 -42.28
C GLU A 89 -1.10 4.72 -41.30
N ARG A 90 -0.57 5.93 -41.08
CA ARG A 90 -1.23 6.98 -40.30
C ARG A 90 -2.53 7.44 -40.97
N GLY A 91 -3.53 7.79 -40.16
CA GLY A 91 -4.81 8.32 -40.65
C GLY A 91 -5.78 7.26 -41.20
N LYS A 92 -5.43 5.97 -41.15
CA LYS A 92 -6.38 4.90 -41.47
C LYS A 92 -7.45 4.81 -40.39
N GLU A 93 -8.70 5.04 -40.77
CA GLU A 93 -9.86 5.01 -39.87
C GLU A 93 -9.96 3.68 -39.11
N GLY A 94 -10.25 3.73 -37.82
CA GLY A 94 -10.43 2.55 -36.96
C GLY A 94 -9.15 1.80 -36.60
N HIS A 95 -7.97 2.28 -37.00
CA HIS A 95 -6.69 1.61 -36.74
C HIS A 95 -5.75 2.45 -35.88
N SER A 96 -4.82 1.75 -35.21
CA SER A 96 -3.66 2.31 -34.51
C SER A 96 -2.42 2.18 -35.39
N TYR A 97 -1.64 3.26 -35.57
CA TYR A 97 -0.33 3.19 -36.21
C TYR A 97 0.81 2.84 -35.24
N VAL A 98 0.49 2.63 -33.96
CA VAL A 98 1.45 2.31 -32.91
C VAL A 98 1.25 0.85 -32.48
N ASP A 99 2.34 0.09 -32.46
CA ASP A 99 2.40 -1.31 -32.02
C ASP A 99 3.26 -1.51 -30.75
N ARG A 100 3.58 -0.42 -30.04
CA ARG A 100 4.49 -0.43 -28.88
C ARG A 100 4.01 0.49 -27.76
N ALA A 101 4.23 0.05 -26.52
CA ALA A 101 3.97 0.81 -25.29
C ALA A 101 4.78 0.20 -24.13
N GLY A 102 4.72 0.82 -22.94
CA GLY A 102 5.21 0.17 -21.72
C GLY A 102 4.14 -0.76 -21.14
N PHE A 103 4.36 -2.06 -21.13
CA PHE A 103 3.41 -3.04 -20.61
C PHE A 103 3.90 -3.66 -19.31
N LEU A 104 2.97 -4.01 -18.42
CA LEU A 104 3.26 -4.91 -17.32
C LEU A 104 3.31 -6.35 -17.81
N ASP A 105 4.20 -7.15 -17.23
CA ASP A 105 4.42 -8.54 -17.65
C ASP A 105 3.23 -9.44 -17.27
N ASP A 106 2.65 -9.22 -16.08
CA ASP A 106 1.52 -9.99 -15.59
C ASP A 106 0.45 -9.12 -14.93
N ILE A 107 -0.64 -8.92 -15.66
CA ILE A 107 -1.84 -8.21 -15.20
C ILE A 107 -2.98 -9.16 -14.85
N ALA A 108 -2.87 -10.45 -15.19
CA ALA A 108 -3.97 -11.38 -15.05
C ALA A 108 -3.93 -12.12 -13.71
N SER A 109 -2.76 -12.27 -13.10
CA SER A 109 -2.64 -13.03 -11.86
C SER A 109 -2.88 -12.20 -10.60
N PHE A 110 -3.55 -12.79 -9.63
CA PHE A 110 -3.94 -12.16 -8.36
C PHE A 110 -4.15 -13.21 -7.27
N ASP A 111 -3.87 -12.89 -6.00
CA ASP A 111 -4.18 -13.77 -4.86
C ASP A 111 -5.56 -13.44 -4.25
N ALA A 112 -6.62 -13.96 -4.88
CA ALA A 112 -7.99 -13.70 -4.45
C ALA A 112 -8.30 -14.22 -3.04
N ALA A 113 -7.78 -15.41 -2.69
CA ALA A 113 -8.01 -16.03 -1.39
C ALA A 113 -7.41 -15.19 -0.25
N PHE A 114 -6.25 -14.58 -0.46
CA PHE A 114 -5.66 -13.68 0.53
C PHE A 114 -6.59 -12.53 0.91
N PHE A 115 -7.30 -11.95 -0.06
CA PHE A 115 -8.22 -10.83 0.15
C PHE A 115 -9.66 -11.24 0.51
N GLY A 116 -9.94 -12.54 0.66
CA GLY A 116 -11.30 -13.04 0.91
C GLY A 116 -12.23 -12.77 -0.27
N ILE A 117 -11.72 -12.93 -1.49
CA ILE A 117 -12.43 -12.72 -2.76
C ILE A 117 -12.63 -14.09 -3.41
N SER A 118 -13.87 -14.41 -3.80
CA SER A 118 -14.16 -15.67 -4.49
C SER A 118 -13.54 -15.68 -5.88
N GLN A 119 -13.29 -16.87 -6.44
CA GLN A 119 -12.80 -16.95 -7.82
C GLN A 119 -13.78 -16.35 -8.81
N ARG A 120 -15.08 -16.58 -8.56
CA ARG A 120 -16.17 -16.00 -9.34
C ARG A 120 -16.07 -14.47 -9.41
N GLU A 121 -15.85 -13.83 -8.28
CA GLU A 121 -15.69 -12.37 -8.23
C GLU A 121 -14.38 -11.94 -8.91
N ALA A 122 -13.26 -12.61 -8.60
CA ALA A 122 -11.93 -12.26 -9.09
C ALA A 122 -11.81 -12.25 -10.63
N GLU A 123 -12.48 -13.19 -11.32
CA GLU A 123 -12.55 -13.20 -12.79
C GLU A 123 -13.17 -11.92 -13.38
N THR A 124 -14.14 -11.36 -12.66
CA THR A 124 -14.90 -10.17 -13.10
C THR A 124 -14.25 -8.85 -12.73
N MET A 125 -13.29 -8.89 -11.81
CA MET A 125 -12.59 -7.70 -11.37
C MET A 125 -11.64 -7.18 -12.44
N ASP A 126 -11.75 -5.87 -12.73
CA ASP A 126 -10.75 -5.13 -13.48
C ASP A 126 -9.36 -5.38 -12.84
N PRO A 127 -8.37 -5.82 -13.62
CA PRO A 127 -7.04 -6.08 -13.08
C PRO A 127 -6.36 -4.86 -12.45
N GLN A 128 -6.80 -3.63 -12.75
CA GLN A 128 -6.40 -2.44 -12.00
C GLN A 128 -6.77 -2.55 -10.52
N GLN A 129 -7.99 -3.03 -10.20
CA GLN A 129 -8.44 -3.20 -8.80
C GLN A 129 -7.63 -4.29 -8.09
N ARG A 130 -7.33 -5.38 -8.80
CA ARG A 130 -6.56 -6.52 -8.26
C ARG A 130 -5.12 -6.10 -7.91
N LEU A 131 -4.43 -5.46 -8.85
CA LEU A 131 -3.06 -4.99 -8.62
C LEU A 131 -3.01 -3.89 -7.53
N LEU A 132 -4.01 -3.00 -7.48
CA LEU A 132 -4.08 -1.99 -6.42
C LEU A 132 -4.27 -2.57 -5.03
N LEU A 133 -4.97 -3.70 -4.88
CA LEU A 133 -5.11 -4.39 -3.59
C LEU A 133 -3.76 -4.92 -3.09
N GLU A 134 -2.99 -5.58 -3.96
CA GLU A 134 -1.63 -6.05 -3.64
C GLU A 134 -0.70 -4.87 -3.34
N VAL A 135 -0.68 -3.86 -4.20
CA VAL A 135 0.17 -2.67 -4.03
C VAL A 135 -0.22 -1.85 -2.77
N ALA A 136 -1.51 -1.82 -2.39
CA ALA A 136 -1.94 -1.20 -1.14
C ALA A 136 -1.37 -1.91 0.08
N TRP A 137 -1.51 -3.23 0.09
CA TRP A 137 -0.99 -4.07 1.16
C TRP A 137 0.52 -3.87 1.32
N GLU A 138 1.27 -3.95 0.22
CA GLU A 138 2.72 -3.79 0.21
C GLU A 138 3.18 -2.40 0.66
N ALA A 139 2.47 -1.33 0.26
CA ALA A 139 2.81 0.03 0.70
C ALA A 139 2.66 0.19 2.22
N LEU A 140 1.64 -0.43 2.83
CA LEU A 140 1.45 -0.45 4.28
C LEU A 140 2.53 -1.30 4.97
N GLU A 141 2.83 -2.49 4.46
CA GLU A 141 3.90 -3.33 5.01
C GLU A 141 5.27 -2.64 4.98
N ARG A 142 5.63 -1.99 3.87
CA ARG A 142 6.88 -1.22 3.77
C ARG A 142 6.90 0.01 4.67
N GLY A 143 5.73 0.56 5.01
CA GLY A 143 5.60 1.62 6.01
C GLY A 143 5.61 1.15 7.46
N GLY A 144 5.66 -0.17 7.71
CA GLY A 144 5.54 -0.73 9.05
C GLY A 144 4.14 -0.57 9.66
N ILE A 145 3.09 -0.49 8.83
CA ILE A 145 1.70 -0.29 9.27
C ILE A 145 0.94 -1.63 9.20
N ALA A 146 0.71 -2.25 10.35
CA ALA A 146 -0.09 -3.47 10.44
C ALA A 146 -1.60 -3.17 10.42
N ALA A 147 -2.19 -3.05 9.23
CA ALA A 147 -3.63 -2.79 9.06
C ALA A 147 -4.48 -4.05 9.27
N ARG A 148 -4.79 -4.37 10.53
CA ARG A 148 -5.73 -5.46 10.86
C ARG A 148 -7.17 -4.99 10.66
N ARG A 149 -7.98 -5.82 9.99
CA ARG A 149 -9.37 -5.49 9.64
C ARG A 149 -10.20 -5.05 10.86
N GLN A 150 -9.99 -5.70 12.01
CA GLN A 150 -10.69 -5.40 13.26
C GLN A 150 -10.31 -4.05 13.90
N ASP A 151 -9.15 -3.50 13.57
CA ASP A 151 -8.68 -2.24 14.17
C ASP A 151 -9.42 -1.03 13.58
N ARG A 152 -10.04 -1.20 12.39
CA ARG A 152 -10.77 -0.15 11.67
C ARG A 152 -9.98 1.15 11.55
N LEU A 153 -8.69 1.04 11.23
CA LEU A 153 -7.77 2.18 11.21
C LEU A 153 -8.31 3.31 10.32
N PRO A 154 -8.22 4.59 10.76
CA PRO A 154 -8.68 5.74 10.00
C PRO A 154 -7.69 6.10 8.89
N ILE A 155 -7.50 5.16 7.95
CA ILE A 155 -6.68 5.33 6.76
C ILE A 155 -7.58 5.79 5.62
N GLY A 156 -7.30 6.96 5.04
CA GLY A 156 -7.95 7.40 3.81
C GLY A 156 -7.35 6.73 2.58
N VAL A 157 -8.14 6.51 1.52
CA VAL A 157 -7.73 5.87 0.27
C VAL A 157 -8.10 6.76 -0.92
N PHE A 158 -7.10 7.26 -1.63
CA PHE A 158 -7.26 8.19 -2.75
C PHE A 158 -6.58 7.62 -3.98
N VAL A 159 -7.35 7.26 -5.00
CA VAL A 159 -6.80 6.54 -6.17
C VAL A 159 -7.14 7.25 -7.47
N GLY A 160 -6.11 7.56 -8.25
CA GLY A 160 -6.24 8.02 -9.62
C GLY A 160 -6.49 6.86 -10.60
N VAL A 161 -7.61 6.89 -11.32
CA VAL A 161 -7.96 5.94 -12.39
C VAL A 161 -8.69 6.69 -13.49
N MET A 162 -8.61 6.24 -14.75
CA MET A 162 -9.33 6.88 -15.86
C MET A 162 -10.00 5.91 -16.83
N ALA A 163 -9.37 4.76 -17.11
CA ALA A 163 -9.85 3.82 -18.11
C ALA A 163 -10.65 2.69 -17.44
N SER A 164 -11.88 2.46 -17.90
CA SER A 164 -12.69 1.28 -17.59
C SER A 164 -12.92 0.49 -18.87
N GLU A 165 -11.94 -0.35 -19.20
CA GLU A 165 -11.91 -1.11 -20.45
C GLU A 165 -12.26 -2.59 -20.24
N TYR A 166 -11.96 -3.15 -19.06
CA TYR A 166 -12.16 -4.58 -18.78
C TYR A 166 -13.63 -4.99 -18.87
N GLY A 167 -14.54 -4.18 -18.32
CA GLY A 167 -15.98 -4.45 -18.36
C GLY A 167 -16.54 -4.61 -19.77
N ARG A 168 -15.95 -3.95 -20.78
CA ARG A 168 -16.40 -4.08 -22.19
C ARG A 168 -16.17 -5.48 -22.75
N ARG A 169 -15.22 -6.25 -22.20
CA ARG A 169 -14.94 -7.63 -22.64
C ARG A 169 -16.13 -8.57 -22.45
N PHE A 170 -16.99 -8.31 -21.47
CA PHE A 170 -18.17 -9.14 -21.18
C PHE A 170 -19.26 -9.06 -22.24
N VAL A 171 -19.34 -7.94 -22.95
CA VAL A 171 -20.45 -7.61 -23.85
C VAL A 171 -19.96 -7.28 -25.25
N HIS A 172 -18.71 -7.62 -25.58
CA HIS A 172 -18.08 -7.21 -26.83
C HIS A 172 -18.80 -7.74 -28.07
N ASP A 173 -19.40 -8.93 -27.97
CA ASP A 173 -20.21 -9.59 -29.00
C ASP A 173 -21.73 -9.30 -28.87
N GLY A 174 -22.13 -8.47 -27.90
CA GLY A 174 -23.54 -8.21 -27.59
C GLY A 174 -24.23 -9.31 -26.76
N ASP A 175 -23.51 -10.32 -26.28
CA ASP A 175 -24.04 -11.34 -25.36
C ASP A 175 -24.00 -10.85 -23.90
N TYR A 176 -25.16 -10.51 -23.37
CA TYR A 176 -25.34 -10.08 -21.98
C TYR A 176 -25.47 -11.23 -20.98
N SER A 177 -25.51 -12.50 -21.43
CA SER A 177 -25.63 -13.67 -20.54
C SER A 177 -24.43 -13.86 -19.62
N ARG A 178 -23.27 -13.28 -19.98
CA ARG A 178 -22.03 -13.25 -19.18
C ARG A 178 -22.03 -12.22 -18.06
N ILE A 179 -23.00 -11.30 -18.03
CA ILE A 179 -23.12 -10.32 -16.94
C ILE A 179 -23.71 -11.02 -15.73
N ASP A 180 -22.94 -11.03 -14.65
CA ASP A 180 -23.41 -11.43 -13.33
C ASP A 180 -23.40 -10.23 -12.35
N PRO A 181 -23.87 -10.39 -11.11
CA PRO A 181 -23.92 -9.29 -10.15
C PRO A 181 -22.57 -8.60 -9.87
N TYR A 182 -21.45 -9.34 -9.99
CA TYR A 182 -20.12 -8.80 -9.72
C TYR A 182 -19.62 -7.88 -10.83
N HIS A 183 -20.13 -7.99 -12.06
CA HIS A 183 -19.75 -7.14 -13.19
C HIS A 183 -19.69 -5.63 -12.85
N SER A 184 -20.73 -5.14 -12.16
CA SER A 184 -20.83 -3.74 -11.75
C SER A 184 -19.72 -3.34 -10.75
N THR A 185 -19.48 -4.19 -9.76
CA THR A 185 -18.46 -3.98 -8.72
C THR A 185 -17.04 -4.20 -9.24
N GLY A 186 -16.87 -5.04 -10.26
CA GLY A 186 -15.60 -5.38 -10.89
C GLY A 186 -15.11 -4.30 -11.86
N SER A 187 -16.01 -3.52 -12.45
CA SER A 187 -15.66 -2.53 -13.50
C SER A 187 -15.87 -1.06 -13.08
N GLY A 188 -16.67 -0.77 -12.06
CA GLY A 188 -17.01 0.59 -11.67
C GLY A 188 -15.87 1.33 -10.93
N HIS A 189 -15.56 2.56 -11.33
CA HIS A 189 -14.47 3.35 -10.73
C HIS A 189 -14.64 3.57 -9.22
N CYS A 190 -15.85 3.77 -8.71
CA CYS A 190 -16.09 3.98 -7.28
C CYS A 190 -15.65 2.79 -6.41
N PHE A 191 -15.62 1.57 -6.97
CA PHE A 191 -15.20 0.38 -6.25
C PHE A 191 -13.67 0.27 -6.14
N VAL A 192 -12.89 1.03 -6.91
CA VAL A 192 -11.42 0.96 -6.85
C VAL A 192 -10.89 1.33 -5.45
N ALA A 193 -11.17 2.55 -4.97
CA ALA A 193 -10.79 2.95 -3.60
C ALA A 193 -11.64 2.26 -2.52
N GLY A 194 -12.93 2.04 -2.81
CA GLY A 194 -13.86 1.39 -1.88
C GLY A 194 -13.46 -0.05 -1.55
N ARG A 195 -12.97 -0.81 -2.53
CA ARG A 195 -12.57 -2.22 -2.35
C ARG A 195 -11.29 -2.34 -1.53
N ILE A 196 -10.32 -1.45 -1.70
CA ILE A 196 -9.13 -1.40 -0.83
C ILE A 196 -9.56 -1.16 0.62
N SER A 197 -10.44 -0.17 0.84
CA SER A 197 -10.95 0.14 2.18
C SER A 197 -11.72 -1.03 2.78
N TYR A 198 -12.57 -1.68 1.98
CA TYR A 198 -13.33 -2.85 2.41
C TYR A 198 -12.43 -4.03 2.74
N ALA A 199 -11.52 -4.43 1.85
CA ALA A 199 -10.68 -5.61 2.01
C ALA A 199 -9.74 -5.49 3.23
N LEU A 200 -9.16 -4.31 3.43
CA LEU A 200 -8.22 -4.03 4.52
C LEU A 200 -8.90 -3.55 5.82
N GLY A 201 -10.21 -3.31 5.81
CA GLY A 201 -10.97 -2.83 6.96
C GLY A 201 -10.64 -1.38 7.35
N LEU A 202 -10.41 -0.49 6.38
CA LEU A 202 -10.06 0.92 6.61
C LEU A 202 -11.32 1.78 6.76
N SER A 203 -11.25 2.82 7.60
CA SER A 203 -12.41 3.66 7.93
C SER A 203 -12.31 5.14 7.51
N GLY A 204 -11.19 5.55 6.90
CA GLY A 204 -11.03 6.91 6.38
C GLY A 204 -11.77 7.17 5.06
N PRO A 205 -11.67 8.39 4.50
CA PRO A 205 -12.29 8.73 3.22
C PRO A 205 -11.77 7.84 2.09
N ALA A 206 -12.65 7.34 1.23
CA ALA A 206 -12.29 6.47 0.10
C ALA A 206 -12.80 7.07 -1.21
N THR A 207 -11.91 7.54 -2.08
CA THR A 207 -12.28 8.24 -3.32
C THR A 207 -11.45 7.80 -4.51
N SER A 208 -12.12 7.51 -5.62
CA SER A 208 -11.50 7.34 -6.92
C SER A 208 -11.65 8.64 -7.73
N VAL A 209 -10.57 9.14 -8.32
CA VAL A 209 -10.55 10.41 -9.06
C VAL A 209 -10.07 10.20 -10.49
N ASP A 210 -10.78 10.84 -11.43
CA ASP A 210 -10.40 10.91 -12.84
C ASP A 210 -10.23 12.36 -13.26
N THR A 211 -8.98 12.75 -13.45
CA THR A 211 -8.54 14.01 -14.05
C THR A 211 -7.50 13.71 -15.14
N ALA A 212 -7.73 12.61 -15.87
CA ALA A 212 -6.84 12.06 -16.89
C ALA A 212 -5.39 11.88 -16.38
N CYS A 213 -4.40 12.44 -17.09
CA CYS A 213 -2.98 12.28 -16.78
C CYS A 213 -2.55 12.85 -15.41
N SER A 214 -3.40 13.67 -14.76
CA SER A 214 -3.13 14.27 -13.45
C SER A 214 -3.74 13.48 -12.27
N SER A 215 -4.53 12.43 -12.53
CA SER A 215 -5.33 11.71 -11.54
C SER A 215 -4.56 11.30 -10.28
N SER A 216 -3.43 10.61 -10.41
CA SER A 216 -2.66 10.18 -9.23
C SER A 216 -2.06 11.33 -8.43
N LEU A 217 -1.68 12.45 -9.06
CA LEU A 217 -1.13 13.61 -8.34
C LEU A 217 -2.24 14.42 -7.67
N VAL A 218 -3.44 14.48 -8.27
CA VAL A 218 -4.65 15.01 -7.63
C VAL A 218 -5.06 14.14 -6.43
N ALA A 219 -4.98 12.81 -6.55
CA ALA A 219 -5.24 11.89 -5.44
C ALA A 219 -4.28 12.12 -4.26
N ILE A 220 -2.98 12.31 -4.53
CA ILE A 220 -1.99 12.68 -3.51
C ILE A 220 -2.31 14.04 -2.89
N HIS A 221 -2.72 15.03 -3.69
CA HIS A 221 -3.16 16.32 -3.17
C HIS A 221 -4.33 16.16 -2.20
N GLN A 222 -5.37 15.39 -2.56
CA GLN A 222 -6.53 15.11 -1.70
C GLN A 222 -6.10 14.40 -0.40
N ALA A 223 -5.21 13.41 -0.47
CA ALA A 223 -4.68 12.74 0.71
C ALA A 223 -3.94 13.70 1.65
N VAL A 224 -3.10 14.59 1.12
CA VAL A 224 -2.41 15.62 1.91
C VAL A 224 -3.40 16.57 2.56
N ARG A 225 -4.47 16.98 1.85
CA ARG A 225 -5.52 17.82 2.43
C ARG A 225 -6.27 17.09 3.56
N ALA A 226 -6.65 15.83 3.37
CA ALA A 226 -7.35 15.02 4.37
C ALA A 226 -6.53 14.84 5.65
N LEU A 227 -5.23 14.54 5.53
CA LEU A 227 -4.31 14.42 6.66
C LEU A 227 -4.16 15.73 7.44
N ARG A 228 -4.00 16.86 6.74
CA ARG A 228 -3.92 18.21 7.36
C ARG A 228 -5.24 18.62 8.01
N GLY A 229 -6.35 18.26 7.38
CA GLY A 229 -7.71 18.48 7.88
C GLY A 229 -8.06 17.62 9.10
N GLY A 230 -7.34 16.52 9.32
CA GLY A 230 -7.64 15.55 10.37
C GLY A 230 -8.84 14.65 10.03
N GLU A 231 -9.14 14.48 8.75
CA GLU A 231 -10.16 13.51 8.27
C GLU A 231 -9.64 12.06 8.36
N CYS A 232 -8.32 11.90 8.40
CA CYS A 232 -7.63 10.64 8.59
C CYS A 232 -6.26 10.86 9.26
N ASP A 233 -5.69 9.81 9.86
CA ASP A 233 -4.35 9.83 10.47
C ASP A 233 -3.28 9.23 9.55
N TYR A 234 -3.71 8.35 8.66
CA TYR A 234 -2.91 7.76 7.59
C TYR A 234 -3.65 7.95 6.27
N ALA A 235 -2.93 7.93 5.16
CA ALA A 235 -3.55 7.86 3.85
C ALA A 235 -2.75 6.97 2.89
N LEU A 236 -3.46 6.22 2.06
CA LEU A 236 -2.95 5.61 0.85
C LEU A 236 -3.32 6.49 -0.34
N ALA A 237 -2.33 6.86 -1.14
CA ALA A 237 -2.54 7.67 -2.33
C ALA A 237 -1.75 7.14 -3.52
N GLY A 238 -2.37 7.08 -4.69
CA GLY A 238 -1.71 6.49 -5.85
C GLY A 238 -2.56 6.51 -7.12
N GLY A 239 -2.29 5.57 -8.01
CA GLY A 239 -3.09 5.39 -9.21
C GLY A 239 -2.73 4.14 -9.99
N ALA A 240 -3.63 3.76 -10.88
CA ALA A 240 -3.48 2.63 -11.78
C ALA A 240 -3.85 3.01 -13.21
N ASN A 241 -3.14 2.41 -14.16
CA ASN A 241 -3.47 2.44 -15.58
C ASN A 241 -3.08 1.13 -16.24
N LEU A 242 -3.99 0.50 -16.97
CA LEU A 242 -3.71 -0.65 -17.83
C LEU A 242 -4.27 -0.39 -19.23
N ILE A 243 -3.64 -0.97 -20.26
CA ILE A 243 -4.06 -0.87 -21.65
C ILE A 243 -4.74 -2.20 -22.00
N LEU A 244 -6.06 -2.24 -21.81
CA LEU A 244 -6.83 -3.48 -21.92
C LEU A 244 -7.58 -3.56 -23.25
N GLY A 245 -8.03 -2.43 -23.80
CA GLY A 245 -8.86 -2.36 -25.01
C GLY A 245 -8.29 -1.45 -26.11
N PRO A 246 -8.73 -1.63 -27.37
CA PRO A 246 -8.22 -0.86 -28.51
C PRO A 246 -8.78 0.56 -28.61
N ASP A 247 -9.95 0.84 -28.01
CA ASP A 247 -10.73 2.07 -28.23
C ASP A 247 -9.90 3.35 -28.04
N LEU A 248 -9.24 3.47 -26.89
CA LEU A 248 -8.46 4.66 -26.56
C LEU A 248 -7.20 4.75 -27.42
N MET A 249 -6.53 3.63 -27.70
CA MET A 249 -5.35 3.61 -28.57
C MET A 249 -5.69 4.08 -29.99
N VAL A 250 -6.78 3.57 -30.57
CA VAL A 250 -7.27 3.99 -31.89
C VAL A 250 -7.63 5.47 -31.85
N SER A 251 -8.40 5.93 -30.87
CA SER A 251 -8.78 7.35 -30.75
C SER A 251 -7.57 8.28 -30.68
N LEU A 252 -6.53 7.91 -29.93
CA LEU A 252 -5.31 8.71 -29.80
C LEU A 252 -4.48 8.72 -31.10
N CYS A 253 -4.45 7.62 -31.85
CA CYS A 253 -3.86 7.59 -33.18
C CYS A 253 -4.64 8.42 -34.20
N GLN A 254 -5.98 8.40 -34.17
CA GLN A 254 -6.77 9.27 -35.05
C GLN A 254 -6.55 10.76 -34.75
N GLY A 255 -6.28 11.11 -33.49
CA GLY A 255 -5.88 12.45 -33.07
C GLY A 255 -4.39 12.76 -33.23
N GLU A 256 -3.58 11.85 -33.78
CA GLU A 256 -2.12 11.94 -33.90
C GLU A 256 -1.39 12.31 -32.58
N ALA A 257 -1.93 11.90 -31.44
CA ALA A 257 -1.37 12.21 -30.12
C ALA A 257 -0.17 11.32 -29.74
N LEU A 258 -0.06 10.14 -30.37
CA LEU A 258 0.97 9.15 -30.04
C LEU A 258 2.20 9.27 -30.94
N SER A 259 3.38 9.11 -30.35
CA SER A 259 4.61 8.94 -31.13
C SER A 259 4.55 7.61 -31.91
N PRO A 260 4.89 7.56 -33.21
CA PRO A 260 4.97 6.30 -33.97
C PRO A 260 5.93 5.28 -33.38
N GLY A 261 7.00 5.77 -32.72
CA GLY A 261 7.96 4.90 -32.04
C GLY A 261 7.43 4.32 -30.73
N GLY A 262 6.20 4.70 -30.31
CA GLY A 262 5.62 4.32 -29.02
C GLY A 262 6.39 4.88 -27.82
N ARG A 263 7.20 5.93 -28.01
CA ARG A 263 8.11 6.48 -26.99
C ARG A 263 7.88 7.98 -26.80
N SER A 264 7.87 8.41 -25.55
CA SER A 264 7.90 9.84 -25.22
C SER A 264 9.31 10.38 -25.39
N ARG A 265 9.49 11.35 -26.31
CA ARG A 265 10.80 11.97 -26.60
C ARG A 265 10.94 13.32 -25.90
N SER A 266 10.72 13.33 -24.59
CA SER A 266 10.64 14.53 -23.75
C SER A 266 11.86 15.43 -23.91
N PHE A 267 11.60 16.69 -24.28
CA PHE A 267 12.57 17.78 -24.46
C PHE A 267 13.55 17.60 -25.63
N LEU A 268 13.35 16.60 -26.49
CA LEU A 268 14.18 16.35 -27.66
C LEU A 268 13.64 17.08 -28.90
N ALA A 269 14.50 17.34 -29.88
CA ALA A 269 14.11 18.09 -31.08
C ALA A 269 13.12 17.37 -32.00
N ASP A 270 13.00 16.06 -31.86
CA ASP A 270 12.11 15.19 -32.61
C ASP A 270 10.97 14.65 -31.71
N ALA A 271 10.59 15.43 -30.69
CA ALA A 271 9.36 15.23 -29.92
C ALA A 271 8.13 15.24 -30.83
N ASP A 272 7.46 14.09 -30.98
CA ASP A 272 6.40 13.85 -31.97
C ASP A 272 5.14 13.20 -31.40
N GLY A 273 4.96 13.27 -30.08
CA GLY A 273 3.86 12.64 -29.35
C GLY A 273 4.37 11.83 -28.17
N TYR A 274 3.45 11.20 -27.43
CA TYR A 274 3.81 10.37 -26.28
C TYR A 274 3.68 8.88 -26.58
N GLY A 275 4.44 8.05 -25.85
CA GLY A 275 4.24 6.60 -25.82
C GLY A 275 3.31 6.22 -24.67
N ARG A 276 2.32 5.36 -24.88
CA ARG A 276 1.45 4.89 -23.78
C ARG A 276 2.23 3.96 -22.83
N GLY A 277 1.73 3.79 -21.60
CA GLY A 277 2.29 2.87 -20.63
C GLY A 277 1.27 2.40 -19.60
N GLU A 278 1.51 1.21 -19.06
CA GLU A 278 0.79 0.60 -17.94
C GLU A 278 1.57 0.81 -16.64
N GLY A 279 0.87 0.87 -15.52
CA GLY A 279 1.52 0.88 -14.22
C GLY A 279 0.55 1.09 -13.08
N VAL A 280 0.97 0.63 -11.91
CA VAL A 280 0.26 0.78 -10.65
C VAL A 280 1.27 1.26 -9.61
N GLY A 281 0.90 2.25 -8.81
CA GLY A 281 1.76 2.75 -7.74
C GLY A 281 0.94 3.29 -6.58
N MET A 282 1.53 3.22 -5.39
CA MET A 282 0.93 3.77 -4.17
C MET A 282 1.99 4.26 -3.20
N VAL A 283 1.67 5.32 -2.48
CA VAL A 283 2.38 5.77 -1.29
C VAL A 283 1.49 5.70 -0.05
N ALA A 284 2.06 5.30 1.07
CA ALA A 284 1.49 5.48 2.40
C ALA A 284 2.01 6.79 3.00
N LEU A 285 1.09 7.58 3.56
CA LEU A 285 1.31 8.96 3.98
C LEU A 285 0.87 9.16 5.43
N MET A 286 1.63 9.97 6.17
CA MET A 286 1.31 10.43 7.52
C MET A 286 1.68 11.90 7.68
N ARG A 287 1.10 12.61 8.66
CA ARG A 287 1.70 13.88 9.09
C ARG A 287 3.10 13.60 9.61
N LEU A 288 4.08 14.45 9.27
CA LEU A 288 5.48 14.21 9.62
C LEU A 288 5.67 14.03 11.13
N ASP A 289 5.04 14.88 11.95
CA ASP A 289 5.14 14.79 13.41
C ASP A 289 4.62 13.45 13.96
N ASP A 290 3.56 12.90 13.35
CA ASP A 290 3.00 11.61 13.75
C ASP A 290 3.90 10.45 13.31
N ALA A 291 4.46 10.52 12.11
CA ALA A 291 5.42 9.53 11.64
C ALA A 291 6.63 9.45 12.59
N LEU A 292 7.16 10.61 13.00
CA LEU A 292 8.28 10.70 13.95
C LEU A 292 7.90 10.22 15.35
N ALA A 293 6.72 10.62 15.85
CA ALA A 293 6.26 10.21 17.17
C ALA A 293 6.02 8.69 17.27
N GLN A 294 5.62 8.06 16.17
CA GLN A 294 5.35 6.63 16.08
C GLN A 294 6.55 5.81 15.55
N GLY A 295 7.65 6.46 15.17
CA GLY A 295 8.87 5.79 14.71
C GLY A 295 8.78 5.21 13.29
N HIS A 296 7.81 5.64 12.48
CA HIS A 296 7.70 5.23 11.07
C HIS A 296 8.85 5.83 10.24
N PRO A 297 9.30 5.14 9.17
CA PRO A 297 10.36 5.67 8.33
C PRO A 297 9.84 6.89 7.56
N VAL A 298 10.74 7.84 7.27
CA VAL A 298 10.40 9.03 6.46
C VAL A 298 11.25 8.98 5.21
N LEU A 299 10.68 8.45 4.13
CA LEU A 299 11.37 8.24 2.84
C LEU A 299 11.51 9.56 2.07
N ALA A 300 10.51 10.42 2.17
CA ALA A 300 10.51 11.79 1.66
C ALA A 300 9.42 12.60 2.38
N VAL A 301 9.40 13.92 2.17
CA VAL A 301 8.38 14.80 2.75
C VAL A 301 7.69 15.57 1.63
N VAL A 302 6.36 15.43 1.52
CA VAL A 302 5.51 16.32 0.72
C VAL A 302 5.33 17.62 1.50
N ARG A 303 5.99 18.68 1.04
CA ARG A 303 5.96 20.01 1.67
C ARG A 303 4.70 20.76 1.29
N GLY A 304 4.28 20.66 0.03
CA GLY A 304 3.04 21.27 -0.43
C GLY A 304 2.61 20.78 -1.80
N SER A 305 1.36 21.09 -2.16
CA SER A 305 0.78 20.76 -3.45
C SER A 305 -0.38 21.68 -3.80
N ALA A 306 -0.64 21.83 -5.09
CA ALA A 306 -1.74 22.61 -5.63
C ALA A 306 -2.35 21.92 -6.86
N VAL A 307 -3.63 22.22 -7.08
CA VAL A 307 -4.41 21.79 -8.25
C VAL A 307 -5.16 23.00 -8.79
N ASN A 308 -5.16 23.20 -10.12
CA ASN A 308 -5.98 24.21 -10.79
C ASN A 308 -6.51 23.67 -12.14
N HIS A 309 -7.08 24.55 -12.97
CA HIS A 309 -7.54 24.21 -14.30
C HIS A 309 -7.12 25.27 -15.31
N ASP A 310 -6.88 24.85 -16.55
CA ASP A 310 -6.55 25.71 -17.69
C ASP A 310 -7.62 26.75 -18.06
N GLY A 311 -8.85 26.61 -17.56
CA GLY A 311 -9.99 27.45 -17.93
C GLY A 311 -10.25 27.45 -19.44
N ALA A 312 -10.64 28.61 -19.97
CA ALA A 312 -10.84 28.81 -21.41
C ALA A 312 -9.52 29.08 -22.13
N SER A 313 -8.69 28.03 -22.30
CA SER A 313 -7.44 28.08 -23.08
C SER A 313 -7.73 28.13 -24.59
N SER A 314 -6.68 28.10 -25.43
CA SER A 314 -6.79 28.15 -26.90
C SER A 314 -7.47 26.93 -27.53
N GLY A 315 -7.78 25.89 -26.76
CA GLY A 315 -8.54 24.72 -27.16
C GLY A 315 -8.72 23.76 -25.99
N PHE A 316 -9.79 22.98 -25.98
CA PHE A 316 -10.14 22.15 -24.81
C PHE A 316 -9.01 21.22 -24.33
N THR A 317 -8.23 20.67 -25.27
CA THR A 317 -7.11 19.76 -24.99
C THR A 317 -5.73 20.43 -25.15
N VAL A 318 -5.69 21.76 -25.30
CA VAL A 318 -4.44 22.52 -25.51
C VAL A 318 -3.97 23.06 -24.16
N PRO A 319 -2.71 22.79 -23.74
CA PRO A 319 -2.21 23.20 -22.44
C PRO A 319 -2.09 24.72 -22.30
N SER A 320 -2.22 25.22 -21.07
CA SER A 320 -2.08 26.65 -20.74
C SER A 320 -0.83 26.95 -19.91
N GLY A 321 0.17 27.58 -20.55
CA GLY A 321 1.40 28.03 -19.86
C GLY A 321 1.13 28.91 -18.61
N PRO A 322 0.26 29.94 -18.68
CA PRO A 322 -0.12 30.73 -17.50
C PRO A 322 -0.71 29.89 -16.36
N ALA A 323 -1.62 28.96 -16.66
CA ALA A 323 -2.22 28.10 -15.63
C ALA A 323 -1.19 27.17 -14.99
N GLN A 324 -0.24 26.65 -15.79
CA GLN A 324 0.88 25.87 -15.26
C GLN A 324 1.76 26.71 -14.32
N GLN A 325 2.08 27.97 -14.68
CA GLN A 325 2.82 28.86 -13.78
C GLN A 325 2.06 29.13 -12.47
N GLU A 326 0.74 29.31 -12.54
CA GLU A 326 -0.11 29.53 -11.36
C GLU A 326 -0.10 28.33 -10.41
N VAL A 327 -0.25 27.10 -10.93
CA VAL A 327 -0.25 25.90 -10.06
C VAL A 327 1.14 25.67 -9.45
N ILE A 328 2.23 25.94 -10.19
CA ILE A 328 3.59 25.84 -9.65
C ILE A 328 3.80 26.86 -8.51
N ARG A 329 3.39 28.13 -8.71
CA ARG A 329 3.47 29.16 -7.65
C ARG A 329 2.62 28.80 -6.44
N ALA A 330 1.42 28.30 -6.66
CA ALA A 330 0.52 27.89 -5.57
C ALA A 330 1.09 26.72 -4.76
N ALA A 331 1.70 25.73 -5.42
CA ALA A 331 2.34 24.60 -4.75
C ALA A 331 3.57 25.04 -3.94
N LEU A 332 4.40 25.94 -4.47
CA LEU A 332 5.54 26.53 -3.74
C LEU A 332 5.08 27.34 -2.52
N ALA A 333 3.99 28.12 -2.67
CA ALA A 333 3.38 28.86 -1.57
C ALA A 333 2.82 27.93 -0.49
N ASP A 334 2.10 26.87 -0.88
CA ASP A 334 1.60 25.84 0.04
C ASP A 334 2.76 25.12 0.75
N ALA A 335 3.88 24.91 0.06
CA ALA A 335 5.09 24.30 0.61
C ALA A 335 5.92 25.25 1.50
N ARG A 336 5.66 26.56 1.43
CA ARG A 336 6.53 27.61 1.99
C ARG A 336 7.99 27.47 1.53
N VAL A 337 8.17 27.11 0.27
CA VAL A 337 9.47 26.88 -0.37
C VAL A 337 9.73 28.00 -1.37
N ALA A 338 10.93 28.59 -1.31
CA ALA A 338 11.36 29.58 -2.28
C ALA A 338 11.70 28.91 -3.63
N PRO A 339 11.45 29.56 -4.78
CA PRO A 339 11.83 29.02 -6.08
C PRO A 339 13.32 28.68 -6.21
N GLY A 340 14.20 29.40 -5.50
CA GLY A 340 15.65 29.16 -5.46
C GLY A 340 16.05 27.85 -4.77
N SER A 341 15.19 27.29 -3.90
CA SER A 341 15.47 26.05 -3.18
C SER A 341 15.20 24.78 -4.01
N VAL A 342 14.45 24.89 -5.12
CA VAL A 342 14.13 23.74 -5.98
C VAL A 342 15.34 23.41 -6.86
N GLY A 343 15.88 22.21 -6.69
CA GLY A 343 17.04 21.72 -7.44
C GLY A 343 16.69 20.78 -8.60
N TYR A 344 15.51 20.18 -8.58
CA TYR A 344 15.06 19.24 -9.60
C TYR A 344 13.57 19.39 -9.91
N VAL A 345 13.16 19.10 -11.14
CA VAL A 345 11.75 18.94 -11.52
C VAL A 345 11.55 17.64 -12.30
N GLU A 346 10.66 16.79 -11.78
CA GLU A 346 10.03 15.72 -12.54
C GLU A 346 8.85 16.31 -13.30
N ALA A 347 9.05 16.54 -14.59
CA ALA A 347 8.07 17.20 -15.44
C ALA A 347 6.89 16.29 -15.80
N HIS A 348 5.80 16.90 -16.25
CA HIS A 348 4.80 16.17 -17.01
C HIS A 348 5.43 15.60 -18.29
N GLY A 349 6.18 16.41 -19.05
CA GLY A 349 7.16 16.02 -20.05
C GLY A 349 6.73 14.86 -20.94
N THR A 350 5.70 15.07 -21.74
CA THR A 350 5.11 14.02 -22.60
C THR A 350 5.84 13.81 -23.91
N GLY A 351 6.76 14.68 -24.29
CA GLY A 351 7.44 14.57 -25.59
C GLY A 351 6.57 15.07 -26.74
N THR A 352 5.67 16.02 -26.47
CA THR A 352 4.84 16.64 -27.51
C THR A 352 5.51 17.91 -28.01
N ALA A 353 5.48 18.12 -29.34
CA ALA A 353 6.12 19.26 -29.97
C ALA A 353 5.68 20.63 -29.41
N LEU A 354 4.40 20.74 -29.02
CA LEU A 354 3.82 21.95 -28.44
C LEU A 354 3.91 21.99 -26.91
N GLY A 355 3.68 20.86 -26.23
CA GLY A 355 3.59 20.82 -24.77
C GLY A 355 4.94 21.04 -24.09
N ASP A 356 6.02 20.44 -24.61
CA ASP A 356 7.34 20.56 -23.97
C ASP A 356 7.84 22.01 -23.88
N PRO A 357 7.76 22.85 -24.95
CA PRO A 357 8.13 24.27 -24.84
C PRO A 357 7.25 25.07 -23.86
N ILE A 358 5.95 24.77 -23.80
CA ILE A 358 5.00 25.45 -22.90
C ILE A 358 5.36 25.14 -21.44
N GLU A 359 5.60 23.87 -21.14
CA GLU A 359 5.93 23.42 -19.79
C GLU A 359 7.28 23.99 -19.32
N VAL A 360 8.33 23.90 -20.14
CA VAL A 360 9.64 24.44 -19.76
C VAL A 360 9.60 25.95 -19.60
N GLY A 361 8.86 26.66 -20.46
CA GLY A 361 8.64 28.09 -20.31
C GLY A 361 7.88 28.45 -19.03
N ALA A 362 6.88 27.65 -18.63
CA ALA A 362 6.16 27.86 -17.37
C ALA A 362 7.05 27.60 -16.14
N LEU A 363 7.86 26.55 -16.18
CA LEU A 363 8.83 26.25 -15.13
C LEU A 363 9.87 27.36 -14.99
N ASP A 364 10.47 27.84 -16.09
CA ASP A 364 11.46 28.93 -16.04
C ASP A 364 10.85 30.25 -15.55
N ALA A 365 9.63 30.59 -15.96
CA ALA A 365 8.94 31.79 -15.51
C ALA A 365 8.71 31.84 -13.99
N VAL A 366 8.72 30.69 -13.31
CA VAL A 366 8.58 30.60 -11.85
C VAL A 366 9.92 30.33 -11.19
N LEU A 367 10.59 29.23 -11.53
CA LEU A 367 11.82 28.78 -10.91
C LEU A 367 13.02 29.63 -11.32
N GLY A 368 13.04 30.21 -12.52
CA GLY A 368 14.09 31.11 -13.00
C GLY A 368 14.22 32.38 -12.16
N THR A 369 13.16 32.79 -11.45
CA THR A 369 13.23 33.92 -10.50
C THR A 369 14.22 33.70 -9.35
N GLY A 370 14.49 32.44 -9.00
CA GLY A 370 15.48 32.04 -7.99
C GLY A 370 16.89 31.77 -8.54
N ALA A 371 17.18 32.08 -9.81
CA ALA A 371 18.46 31.71 -10.44
C ALA A 371 19.68 32.33 -9.76
N GLY A 372 19.56 33.56 -9.24
CA GLY A 372 20.66 34.24 -8.53
C GLY A 372 21.00 33.63 -7.16
N GLU A 373 20.15 32.76 -6.62
CA GLU A 373 20.35 32.10 -5.32
C GLU A 373 20.99 30.71 -5.45
N ARG A 374 21.15 30.21 -6.69
CA ARG A 374 21.62 28.85 -6.97
C ARG A 374 23.05 28.84 -7.50
N THR A 375 23.76 27.75 -7.20
CA THR A 375 25.10 27.46 -7.73
C THR A 375 25.06 26.69 -9.06
N ALA A 376 23.92 26.08 -9.39
CA ALA A 376 23.70 25.31 -10.60
C ALA A 376 22.27 25.51 -11.16
N PRO A 377 22.04 25.27 -12.46
CA PRO A 377 20.70 25.23 -13.04
C PRO A 377 19.82 24.14 -12.40
N VAL A 378 18.49 24.33 -12.46
CA VAL A 378 17.52 23.32 -12.03
C VAL A 378 17.56 22.15 -13.01
N ALA A 379 17.81 20.95 -12.51
CA ALA A 379 17.80 19.76 -13.34
C ALA A 379 16.35 19.34 -13.68
N LEU A 380 16.14 18.92 -14.92
CA LEU A 380 14.83 18.57 -15.47
C LEU A 380 14.86 17.14 -16.04
N GLY A 381 13.82 16.37 -15.79
CA GLY A 381 13.62 15.07 -16.44
C GLY A 381 12.16 14.65 -16.49
N SER A 382 11.90 13.53 -17.16
CA SER A 382 10.59 12.87 -17.20
C SER A 382 10.80 11.37 -17.31
N VAL A 383 10.27 10.60 -16.35
CA VAL A 383 10.35 9.13 -16.39
C VAL A 383 9.61 8.55 -17.60
N LYS A 384 8.69 9.32 -18.20
CA LYS A 384 7.92 8.87 -19.38
C LYS A 384 8.80 8.50 -20.56
N ALA A 385 9.99 9.10 -20.66
CA ALA A 385 10.95 8.74 -21.70
C ALA A 385 11.46 7.29 -21.59
N ARG A 386 11.40 6.69 -20.39
CA ARG A 386 11.92 5.34 -20.13
C ARG A 386 10.84 4.27 -19.97
N ILE A 387 9.70 4.61 -19.39
CA ILE A 387 8.61 3.65 -19.11
C ILE A 387 7.30 3.93 -19.86
N GLY A 388 7.27 4.96 -20.71
CA GLY A 388 6.04 5.46 -21.34
C GLY A 388 5.21 6.35 -20.42
N HIS A 389 4.12 6.88 -20.94
CA HIS A 389 3.17 7.68 -20.18
C HIS A 389 2.12 6.76 -19.55
N LEU A 390 2.22 6.61 -18.22
CA LEU A 390 1.34 5.76 -17.42
C LEU A 390 -0.04 6.37 -17.15
N GLU A 391 -0.46 7.32 -17.98
CA GLU A 391 -1.76 8.01 -17.93
C GLU A 391 -2.20 8.36 -16.48
N ALA A 392 -3.26 7.76 -15.94
CA ALA A 392 -3.72 8.03 -14.56
C ALA A 392 -2.67 7.74 -13.47
N ALA A 393 -1.76 6.78 -13.71
CA ALA A 393 -0.64 6.42 -12.84
C ALA A 393 0.67 7.19 -13.12
N ALA A 394 0.66 8.16 -14.05
CA ALA A 394 1.88 8.89 -14.42
C ALA A 394 2.45 9.76 -13.30
N GLY A 395 1.59 10.42 -12.52
CA GLY A 395 2.01 11.23 -11.38
C GLY A 395 2.68 10.40 -10.29
N ILE A 396 2.06 9.27 -9.91
CA ILE A 396 2.62 8.38 -8.88
C ILE A 396 3.95 7.75 -9.29
N ALA A 397 4.14 7.37 -10.55
CA ALA A 397 5.44 6.88 -11.04
C ALA A 397 6.55 7.94 -10.87
N GLY A 398 6.26 9.20 -11.18
CA GLY A 398 7.18 10.30 -10.94
C GLY A 398 7.44 10.56 -9.44
N VAL A 399 6.43 10.46 -8.58
CA VAL A 399 6.60 10.59 -7.12
C VAL A 399 7.52 9.49 -6.59
N LEU A 400 7.32 8.25 -7.01
CA LEU A 400 8.14 7.11 -6.60
C LEU A 400 9.61 7.30 -7.03
N LYS A 401 9.84 7.84 -8.23
CA LYS A 401 11.19 8.22 -8.69
C LYS A 401 11.80 9.29 -7.79
N LEU A 402 11.04 10.34 -7.43
CA LEU A 402 11.53 11.39 -6.56
C LEU A 402 11.87 10.88 -5.16
N VAL A 403 11.07 9.98 -4.59
CA VAL A 403 11.36 9.37 -3.27
C VAL A 403 12.74 8.71 -3.28
N LEU A 404 13.04 7.91 -4.31
CA LEU A 404 14.36 7.28 -4.48
C LEU A 404 15.48 8.33 -4.64
N MET A 405 15.31 9.27 -5.57
CA MET A 405 16.31 10.32 -5.84
C MET A 405 16.64 11.18 -4.60
N LEU A 406 15.63 11.50 -3.78
CA LEU A 406 15.81 12.30 -2.57
C LEU A 406 16.59 11.55 -1.49
N GLY A 407 16.32 10.24 -1.34
CA GLY A 407 17.06 9.35 -0.46
C GLY A 407 18.50 9.14 -0.92
N ASP A 408 18.69 8.77 -2.19
CA ASP A 408 19.99 8.47 -2.78
C ASP A 408 20.88 9.70 -2.97
N GLY A 409 20.27 10.89 -3.00
CA GLY A 409 20.99 12.14 -3.30
C GLY A 409 21.62 12.13 -4.69
N THR A 410 20.96 11.51 -5.67
CA THR A 410 21.46 11.36 -7.05
C THR A 410 20.38 11.77 -8.05
N VAL A 411 20.78 12.49 -9.09
CA VAL A 411 19.93 12.87 -10.22
C VAL A 411 20.25 11.95 -11.40
N PRO A 412 19.30 11.15 -11.92
CA PRO A 412 19.54 10.33 -13.10
C PRO A 412 19.59 11.18 -14.37
N ALA A 413 20.07 10.60 -15.47
CA ALA A 413 20.00 11.25 -16.79
C ALA A 413 18.53 11.59 -17.15
N GLY A 414 18.28 12.85 -17.50
CA GLY A 414 16.99 13.31 -18.01
C GLY A 414 16.76 12.99 -19.49
N ALA A 415 17.84 12.86 -20.26
CA ALA A 415 17.86 12.32 -21.62
C ALA A 415 19.12 11.46 -21.80
N GLN A 416 19.02 10.33 -22.50
CA GLN A 416 20.14 9.39 -22.58
C GLN A 416 21.22 9.87 -23.56
N PRO A 417 22.49 9.47 -23.38
CA PRO A 417 23.52 9.59 -24.42
C PRO A 417 23.04 8.88 -25.70
N GLY A 418 22.98 9.62 -26.81
CA GLY A 418 22.49 9.07 -28.09
C GLY A 418 21.03 9.39 -28.44
N ASP A 419 20.23 9.92 -27.50
CA ASP A 419 18.83 10.31 -27.77
C ASP A 419 18.69 11.50 -28.74
N GLY A 420 19.79 12.12 -29.18
CA GLY A 420 19.79 13.26 -30.09
C GLY A 420 19.77 14.60 -29.36
N ARG A 421 19.58 15.70 -30.11
CA ARG A 421 19.67 17.07 -29.59
C ARG A 421 18.42 17.47 -28.80
N LEU A 422 18.58 18.41 -27.87
CA LEU A 422 17.46 19.04 -27.18
C LEU A 422 16.62 19.91 -28.14
N ASN A 423 15.36 20.13 -27.77
CA ASN A 423 14.39 20.87 -28.57
C ASN A 423 14.83 22.34 -28.78
N PRO A 424 15.06 22.80 -30.03
CA PRO A 424 15.54 24.15 -30.31
C PRO A 424 14.47 25.24 -30.11
N LEU A 425 13.20 24.87 -29.92
CA LEU A 425 12.13 25.81 -29.56
C LEU A 425 12.25 26.32 -28.12
N ILE A 426 13.07 25.64 -27.30
CA ILE A 426 13.35 26.03 -25.92
C ILE A 426 14.71 26.75 -25.89
N PRO A 427 14.79 27.97 -25.35
CA PRO A 427 16.03 28.75 -25.30
C PRO A 427 16.93 28.29 -24.12
N TRP A 428 17.47 27.06 -24.20
CA TRP A 428 18.26 26.42 -23.14
C TRP A 428 19.45 27.25 -22.64
N ASP A 429 20.01 28.12 -23.48
CA ASP A 429 21.12 29.02 -23.16
C ASP A 429 20.71 30.26 -22.32
N ARG A 430 19.40 30.49 -22.15
CA ARG A 430 18.84 31.69 -21.51
C ARG A 430 17.94 31.40 -20.31
N ILE A 431 17.63 30.13 -20.07
CA ILE A 431 16.76 29.70 -18.96
C ILE A 431 17.58 29.08 -17.83
N ALA A 432 16.98 28.99 -16.65
CA ALA A 432 17.63 28.45 -15.46
C ALA A 432 17.53 26.92 -15.33
N LEU A 433 17.12 26.21 -16.39
CA LEU A 433 16.90 24.77 -16.40
C LEU A 433 17.87 24.04 -17.33
N THR A 434 18.18 22.80 -16.99
CA THR A 434 19.01 21.90 -17.80
C THR A 434 18.45 20.48 -17.80
N VAL A 435 18.69 19.73 -18.88
CA VAL A 435 18.35 18.30 -18.97
C VAL A 435 19.65 17.49 -18.85
N PRO A 436 19.92 16.84 -17.70
CA PRO A 436 21.14 16.06 -17.52
C PRO A 436 21.24 14.92 -18.54
N ARG A 437 22.45 14.66 -19.02
CA ARG A 437 22.75 13.53 -19.94
C ARG A 437 23.36 12.32 -19.25
N GLU A 438 23.79 12.50 -18.01
CA GLU A 438 24.45 11.49 -17.20
C GLU A 438 23.89 11.57 -15.79
N ALA A 439 23.91 10.46 -15.08
CA ALA A 439 23.58 10.46 -13.65
C ALA A 439 24.68 11.19 -12.88
N ALA A 440 24.30 12.04 -11.94
CA ALA A 440 25.24 12.82 -11.14
C ALA A 440 24.75 12.98 -9.69
N PRO A 441 25.67 13.11 -8.71
CA PRO A 441 25.29 13.48 -7.36
C PRO A 441 24.45 14.75 -7.36
N TRP A 442 23.37 14.74 -6.60
CA TRP A 442 22.52 15.90 -6.41
C TRP A 442 23.27 16.88 -5.50
N ALA A 443 23.93 17.87 -6.12
CA ALA A 443 24.79 18.83 -5.43
C ALA A 443 24.14 19.38 -4.15
N ASP A 444 24.91 19.38 -3.05
CA ASP A 444 24.46 19.87 -1.75
C ASP A 444 24.10 21.36 -1.87
N ALA A 445 22.80 21.65 -1.87
CA ALA A 445 22.30 22.99 -1.62
C ALA A 445 22.24 23.22 -0.10
N PRO A 446 22.38 24.45 0.40
CA PRO A 446 22.11 24.74 1.80
C PRO A 446 20.65 24.41 2.14
N GLY A 447 20.42 23.30 2.86
CA GLY A 447 19.10 22.81 3.27
C GLY A 447 18.73 21.44 2.70
N ASP A 448 17.45 21.07 2.80
CA ASP A 448 16.94 19.81 2.26
C ASP A 448 16.94 19.83 0.72
N ARG A 449 17.35 18.72 0.08
CA ARG A 449 17.15 18.54 -1.37
C ARG A 449 15.66 18.65 -1.66
N THR A 450 15.30 19.53 -2.59
CA THR A 450 13.89 19.84 -2.89
C THR A 450 13.60 19.70 -4.38
N ALA A 451 12.53 18.98 -4.72
CA ALA A 451 12.04 18.78 -6.08
C ALA A 451 10.59 19.22 -6.26
N GLY A 452 10.28 19.69 -7.46
CA GLY A 452 8.91 19.79 -7.96
C GLY A 452 8.51 18.57 -8.79
N ILE A 453 7.23 18.23 -8.82
CA ILE A 453 6.65 17.28 -9.77
C ILE A 453 5.37 17.85 -10.38
N SER A 454 5.24 17.72 -11.70
CA SER A 454 4.10 18.22 -12.48
C SER A 454 3.32 17.08 -13.14
N ALA A 455 1.99 17.20 -13.14
CA ALA A 455 1.11 16.37 -13.97
C ALA A 455 -0.05 17.21 -14.52
N PHE A 456 -0.17 17.26 -15.84
CA PHE A 456 -1.16 18.08 -16.55
C PHE A 456 -2.13 17.17 -17.30
N GLY A 457 -3.38 17.16 -16.87
CA GLY A 457 -4.43 16.32 -17.45
C GLY A 457 -4.92 16.87 -18.78
N LEU A 458 -5.25 15.96 -19.71
CA LEU A 458 -5.79 16.32 -21.03
C LEU A 458 -7.10 17.12 -20.94
N SER A 459 -7.85 16.97 -19.85
CA SER A 459 -9.07 17.76 -19.56
C SER A 459 -8.78 19.20 -19.11
N GLY A 460 -7.52 19.57 -18.93
CA GLY A 460 -7.07 20.89 -18.47
C GLY A 460 -6.85 21.00 -16.96
N THR A 461 -7.06 19.93 -16.18
CA THR A 461 -6.72 19.93 -14.74
C THR A 461 -5.22 19.76 -14.55
N ASN A 462 -4.59 20.69 -13.84
CA ASN A 462 -3.15 20.65 -13.55
C ASN A 462 -2.91 20.36 -12.08
N ALA A 463 -1.87 19.58 -11.78
CA ALA A 463 -1.38 19.35 -10.43
C ALA A 463 0.13 19.58 -10.37
N HIS A 464 0.59 20.20 -9.28
CA HIS A 464 2.00 20.31 -8.95
C HIS A 464 2.21 20.01 -7.46
N ALA A 465 3.28 19.28 -7.13
CA ALA A 465 3.66 19.01 -5.74
C ALA A 465 5.15 19.27 -5.52
N VAL A 466 5.50 19.65 -4.29
CA VAL A 466 6.87 19.94 -3.85
C VAL A 466 7.25 18.92 -2.80
N LEU A 467 8.30 18.15 -3.06
CA LEU A 467 8.85 17.13 -2.18
C LEU A 467 10.26 17.52 -1.74
N SER A 468 10.63 17.14 -0.52
CA SER A 468 12.00 17.31 -0.03
C SER A 468 12.54 16.02 0.59
N SER A 469 13.87 15.91 0.63
CA SER A 469 14.55 14.92 1.45
C SER A 469 14.23 15.16 2.92
N TYR A 470 14.39 14.13 3.73
CA TYR A 470 14.36 14.24 5.18
C TYR A 470 15.56 13.50 5.74
N ALA A 471 16.43 14.23 6.44
CA ALA A 471 17.51 13.65 7.21
C ALA A 471 17.19 13.90 8.69
N PRO A 472 16.81 12.86 9.46
CA PRO A 472 16.65 13.04 10.90
C PRO A 472 17.98 13.49 11.49
N ALA A 473 17.93 14.32 12.53
CA ALA A 473 19.12 14.60 13.33
C ALA A 473 19.71 13.26 13.81
N PRO A 474 21.05 13.07 13.78
CA PRO A 474 21.65 11.84 14.27
C PRO A 474 21.14 11.56 15.67
N ALA A 475 20.40 10.46 15.83
CA ALA A 475 20.00 10.02 17.16
C ALA A 475 21.29 9.73 17.95
N ALA A 476 21.31 10.07 19.23
CA ALA A 476 22.41 9.66 20.08
C ALA A 476 22.54 8.13 19.98
N PRO A 477 23.74 7.57 19.80
CA PRO A 477 23.91 6.12 19.78
C PRO A 477 23.29 5.55 21.04
N VAL A 478 22.29 4.69 20.88
CA VAL A 478 21.76 3.93 22.00
C VAL A 478 22.50 2.60 21.94
N ASP A 479 23.42 2.40 22.88
CA ASP A 479 24.14 1.14 23.00
C ASP A 479 23.14 0.03 23.33
N ALA A 480 22.77 -0.75 22.31
CA ALA A 480 22.04 -1.97 22.52
C ALA A 480 22.90 -2.93 23.37
N PRO A 481 22.31 -3.69 24.30
CA PRO A 481 23.01 -4.76 25.01
C PRO A 481 23.75 -5.68 24.04
N ALA A 482 25.01 -6.02 24.36
CA ALA A 482 25.73 -7.05 23.63
C ALA A 482 24.92 -8.37 23.66
N HIS A 483 24.79 -9.03 22.50
CA HIS A 483 23.99 -10.26 22.35
C HIS A 483 22.51 -10.11 22.73
N HIS A 484 21.89 -8.98 22.39
CA HIS A 484 20.44 -8.81 22.53
C HIS A 484 19.69 -9.95 21.79
N PRO A 485 18.75 -10.64 22.45
CA PRO A 485 17.99 -11.73 21.83
C PRO A 485 16.84 -11.17 20.98
N GLU A 486 16.96 -11.35 19.68
CA GLU A 486 15.92 -10.98 18.73
C GLU A 486 14.92 -12.12 18.55
N LEU A 487 13.64 -11.76 18.63
CA LEU A 487 12.52 -12.62 18.27
C LEU A 487 12.06 -12.23 16.87
N LEU A 488 12.27 -13.12 15.90
CA LEU A 488 11.78 -12.93 14.54
C LEU A 488 10.53 -13.76 14.33
N THR A 489 9.45 -13.13 13.86
CA THR A 489 8.15 -13.78 13.63
C THR A 489 7.71 -13.63 12.18
N LEU A 490 7.30 -14.73 11.58
CA LEU A 490 6.68 -14.77 10.25
C LEU A 490 5.30 -15.40 10.34
N SER A 491 4.41 -15.02 9.44
CA SER A 491 3.13 -15.71 9.28
C SER A 491 2.54 -15.51 7.89
N ALA A 492 1.75 -16.47 7.44
CA ALA A 492 1.02 -16.37 6.19
C ALA A 492 -0.37 -17.03 6.25
N LYS A 493 -1.20 -16.76 5.25
CA LYS A 493 -2.49 -17.45 5.04
C LYS A 493 -2.35 -18.77 4.27
N ASP A 494 -1.22 -19.00 3.61
CA ASP A 494 -0.90 -20.24 2.88
C ASP A 494 0.48 -20.78 3.35
N PRO A 495 0.66 -22.10 3.55
CA PRO A 495 1.93 -22.67 3.95
C PRO A 495 3.09 -22.41 2.98
N ARG A 496 2.83 -22.36 1.66
CA ARG A 496 3.83 -22.03 0.64
C ARG A 496 4.24 -20.57 0.73
N ALA A 497 3.27 -19.67 0.96
CA ALA A 497 3.56 -18.27 1.22
C ALA A 497 4.45 -18.09 2.47
N LEU A 498 4.25 -18.89 3.52
CA LEU A 498 5.13 -18.86 4.70
C LEU A 498 6.56 -19.32 4.37
N ALA A 499 6.70 -20.37 3.55
CA ALA A 499 8.00 -20.87 3.12
C ALA A 499 8.74 -19.82 2.26
N GLU A 500 8.08 -19.26 1.24
CA GLU A 500 8.65 -18.20 0.40
C GLU A 500 9.03 -16.96 1.22
N LEU A 501 8.18 -16.55 2.18
CA LEU A 501 8.49 -15.42 3.06
C LEU A 501 9.72 -15.71 3.92
N SER A 502 9.85 -16.94 4.43
CA SER A 502 11.02 -17.38 5.19
C SER A 502 12.30 -17.32 4.36
N GLU A 503 12.26 -17.72 3.09
CA GLU A 503 13.40 -17.62 2.17
C GLU A 503 13.79 -16.16 1.90
N ARG A 504 12.82 -15.30 1.58
CA ARG A 504 13.06 -13.86 1.37
C ARG A 504 13.66 -13.17 2.60
N VAL A 505 13.23 -13.56 3.80
CA VAL A 505 13.75 -13.00 5.05
C VAL A 505 15.15 -13.54 5.37
N GLN A 506 15.44 -14.81 5.07
CA GLN A 506 16.81 -15.33 5.15
C GLN A 506 17.77 -14.57 4.23
N GLU A 507 17.35 -14.27 3.00
CA GLU A 507 18.13 -13.45 2.08
C GLU A 507 18.34 -12.03 2.64
N ALA A 508 17.27 -11.39 3.14
CA ALA A 508 17.32 -10.05 3.72
C ALA A 508 18.19 -9.94 4.98
N LEU A 509 18.41 -11.04 5.71
CA LEU A 509 19.34 -11.07 6.85
C LEU A 509 20.81 -10.99 6.43
N THR A 510 21.14 -11.32 5.18
CA THR A 510 22.52 -11.41 4.69
C THR A 510 23.22 -10.06 4.75
N GLY A 511 24.32 -10.00 5.50
CA GLY A 511 25.16 -8.80 5.59
C GLY A 511 24.63 -7.71 6.53
N LEU A 512 23.51 -7.94 7.24
CA LEU A 512 23.03 -7.01 8.26
C LEU A 512 23.92 -7.07 9.52
N ASP A 513 24.17 -5.89 10.09
CA ASP A 513 24.75 -5.76 11.43
C ASP A 513 23.68 -5.93 12.52
N ALA A 514 24.07 -5.81 13.79
CA ALA A 514 23.15 -5.97 14.91
C ALA A 514 21.97 -4.96 14.89
N ALA A 515 22.19 -3.72 14.43
CA ALA A 515 21.15 -2.70 14.36
C ALA A 515 20.15 -2.99 13.22
N GLY A 516 20.66 -3.46 12.08
CA GLY A 516 19.85 -3.94 10.95
C GLY A 516 18.99 -5.14 11.35
N VAL A 517 19.57 -6.13 12.01
CA VAL A 517 18.85 -7.32 12.51
C VAL A 517 17.75 -6.94 13.50
N ALA A 518 18.03 -6.01 14.42
CA ALA A 518 17.05 -5.50 15.38
C ALA A 518 15.88 -4.78 14.69
N SER A 519 16.19 -3.93 13.70
CA SER A 519 15.17 -3.17 12.95
C SER A 519 14.32 -4.07 12.05
N LEU A 520 14.92 -5.08 11.40
CA LEU A 520 14.19 -6.08 10.63
C LEU A 520 13.26 -6.90 11.54
N SER A 521 13.78 -7.39 12.68
CA SER A 521 13.00 -8.16 13.65
C SER A 521 11.88 -7.32 14.29
N HIS A 522 12.12 -6.04 14.55
CA HIS A 522 11.09 -5.10 15.00
C HIS A 522 10.00 -4.92 13.94
N THR A 523 10.38 -4.68 12.68
CA THR A 523 9.46 -4.49 11.55
C THR A 523 8.54 -5.71 11.37
N LEU A 524 9.11 -6.92 11.40
CA LEU A 524 8.35 -8.17 11.23
C LEU A 524 7.38 -8.47 12.39
N ARG A 525 7.67 -7.98 13.61
CA ARG A 525 6.81 -8.15 14.79
C ARG A 525 5.73 -7.09 14.92
N ALA A 526 6.08 -5.83 14.68
CA ALA A 526 5.22 -4.68 14.96
C ALA A 526 4.50 -4.16 13.71
N GLY A 527 5.09 -4.33 12.53
CA GLY A 527 4.63 -3.77 11.27
C GLY A 527 3.99 -4.77 10.32
N ARG A 528 3.60 -5.97 10.79
CA ARG A 528 2.95 -7.01 10.00
C ARG A 528 1.67 -7.50 10.66
N VAL A 529 0.72 -7.94 9.82
CA VAL A 529 -0.46 -8.67 10.28
C VAL A 529 -0.06 -10.13 10.53
N HIS A 530 -0.45 -10.67 11.69
CA HIS A 530 -0.13 -12.05 12.06
C HIS A 530 -1.25 -13.03 11.67
N PHE A 531 -0.94 -13.95 10.74
CA PHE A 531 -1.86 -14.94 10.18
C PHE A 531 -1.78 -16.31 10.89
N GLY A 532 -2.50 -17.32 10.36
CA GLY A 532 -2.69 -18.63 10.99
C GLY A 532 -1.49 -19.58 10.88
N HIS A 533 -0.79 -19.60 9.74
CA HIS A 533 0.47 -20.35 9.60
C HIS A 533 1.60 -19.50 10.15
N ARG A 534 2.32 -20.01 11.16
CA ARG A 534 3.26 -19.21 11.94
C ARG A 534 4.62 -19.87 12.06
N LEU A 535 5.67 -19.05 11.95
CA LEU A 535 7.05 -19.40 12.25
C LEU A 535 7.63 -18.35 13.19
N ALA A 536 8.36 -18.77 14.21
CA ALA A 536 9.08 -17.85 15.09
C ALA A 536 10.39 -18.46 15.55
N VAL A 537 11.46 -17.67 15.50
CA VAL A 537 12.82 -18.06 15.84
C VAL A 537 13.46 -17.01 16.73
N VAL A 538 14.46 -17.43 17.51
CA VAL A 538 15.22 -16.54 18.41
C VAL A 538 16.69 -16.66 18.07
N GLY A 539 17.39 -15.53 17.97
CA GLY A 539 18.82 -15.47 17.67
C GLY A 539 19.40 -14.13 18.09
N THR A 540 20.73 -14.05 18.14
CA THR A 540 21.45 -12.84 18.58
C THR A 540 22.12 -12.07 17.43
N ASP A 541 22.11 -12.65 16.23
CA ASP A 541 22.71 -12.10 15.03
C ASP A 541 22.07 -12.70 13.78
N ALA A 542 22.45 -12.16 12.61
CA ALA A 542 21.90 -12.55 11.33
C ALA A 542 22.11 -14.04 11.01
N ALA A 543 23.30 -14.59 11.31
CA ALA A 543 23.64 -15.97 11.00
C ALA A 543 22.82 -16.94 11.86
N ALA A 544 22.74 -16.68 13.17
CA ALA A 544 21.94 -17.48 14.08
C ALA A 544 20.44 -17.48 13.71
N LEU A 545 19.90 -16.32 13.30
CA LEU A 545 18.51 -16.23 12.85
C LEU A 545 18.28 -16.95 11.52
N ALA A 546 19.20 -16.84 10.56
CA ALA A 546 19.11 -17.53 9.28
C ALA A 546 19.15 -19.06 9.47
N ASP A 547 20.09 -19.57 10.27
CA ASP A 547 20.19 -20.99 10.61
C ASP A 547 18.92 -21.49 11.33
N ALA A 548 18.39 -20.68 12.27
CA ALA A 548 17.17 -21.02 12.98
C ALA A 548 15.93 -20.99 12.06
N LEU A 549 15.86 -20.10 11.07
CA LEU A 549 14.81 -20.08 10.05
C LEU A 549 14.88 -21.33 9.16
N ALA A 550 16.09 -21.72 8.73
CA ALA A 550 16.30 -22.92 7.91
C ALA A 550 15.94 -24.22 8.66
N ALA A 551 16.22 -24.29 9.97
CA ALA A 551 15.87 -25.43 10.81
C ALA A 551 14.43 -25.38 11.36
N GLY A 552 13.80 -24.21 11.32
CA GLY A 552 12.51 -23.94 11.94
C GLY A 552 11.38 -24.69 11.25
N GLN A 553 10.51 -25.32 12.05
CA GLN A 553 9.30 -25.94 11.53
C GLN A 553 8.11 -24.99 11.72
N PRO A 554 7.34 -24.71 10.66
CA PRO A 554 6.11 -23.93 10.78
C PRO A 554 5.09 -24.71 11.61
N ALA A 555 4.21 -23.98 12.29
CA ALA A 555 3.07 -24.55 12.99
C ALA A 555 1.77 -23.96 12.45
N ASP A 556 0.79 -24.83 12.23
CA ASP A 556 -0.59 -24.42 12.00
C ASP A 556 -1.17 -24.07 13.37
N GLY A 557 -1.51 -22.79 13.59
CA GLY A 557 -1.91 -22.23 14.88
C GLY A 557 -3.24 -22.75 15.47
N ALA A 558 -3.62 -24.00 15.19
CA ALA A 558 -4.91 -24.59 15.48
C ALA A 558 -5.22 -24.83 16.98
N ARG A 559 -4.36 -24.44 17.92
CA ARG A 559 -4.60 -24.64 19.36
C ARG A 559 -4.01 -23.51 20.22
N SER A 560 -4.76 -22.42 20.38
CA SER A 560 -4.51 -21.46 21.45
C SER A 560 -4.70 -22.13 22.81
N ALA A 561 -3.66 -22.15 23.65
CA ALA A 561 -3.87 -22.21 25.08
C ALA A 561 -4.32 -20.81 25.52
N ASP A 562 -5.62 -20.55 25.50
CA ASP A 562 -6.22 -19.24 25.84
C ASP A 562 -5.82 -18.69 27.20
N ARG A 563 -5.30 -19.55 28.09
CA ARG A 563 -4.67 -19.16 29.35
C ARG A 563 -3.42 -19.98 29.59
N VAL A 564 -2.40 -19.28 30.09
CA VAL A 564 -1.10 -19.82 30.46
C VAL A 564 -0.96 -19.80 31.99
N VAL A 565 -0.39 -20.84 32.59
CA VAL A 565 -0.10 -20.84 34.03
C VAL A 565 1.28 -20.25 34.25
N LEU A 566 1.38 -19.11 34.94
CA LEU A 566 2.63 -18.55 35.44
C LEU A 566 2.92 -19.14 36.81
N THR A 567 4.00 -19.90 36.92
CA THR A 567 4.52 -20.37 38.20
C THR A 567 5.74 -19.54 38.56
N ALA A 568 5.67 -18.79 39.65
CA ALA A 568 6.79 -17.99 40.16
C ALA A 568 7.35 -18.60 41.45
N GLY A 569 8.67 -18.76 41.48
CA GLY A 569 9.42 -19.21 42.65
C GLY A 569 9.47 -18.17 43.77
N SER A 570 9.94 -18.61 44.95
CA SER A 570 10.08 -17.76 46.14
C SER A 570 11.35 -16.89 46.15
N ASP A 571 12.28 -17.11 45.22
CA ASP A 571 13.51 -16.32 45.09
C ASP A 571 13.24 -14.95 44.47
N THR A 572 12.92 -13.99 45.33
CA THR A 572 12.64 -12.61 44.93
C THR A 572 13.84 -11.90 44.30
N ALA A 573 15.09 -12.22 44.69
CA ALA A 573 16.26 -11.53 44.17
C ALA A 573 16.55 -11.93 42.71
N ALA A 574 16.39 -13.22 42.38
CA ALA A 574 16.49 -13.71 41.02
C ALA A 574 15.43 -13.07 40.10
N LEU A 575 14.19 -12.93 40.59
CA LEU A 575 13.10 -12.29 39.83
C LEU A 575 13.33 -10.79 39.61
N GLU A 576 13.87 -10.08 40.60
CA GLU A 576 14.23 -8.66 40.45
C GLU A 576 15.34 -8.47 39.41
N GLY A 577 16.37 -9.31 39.45
CA GLY A 577 17.44 -9.29 38.46
C GLY A 577 16.91 -9.55 37.05
N ALA A 578 16.02 -10.53 36.88
CA ALA A 578 15.37 -10.82 35.61
C ALA A 578 14.54 -9.62 35.11
N LEU A 579 13.72 -8.98 35.97
CA LEU A 579 12.92 -7.81 35.60
C LEU A 579 13.79 -6.62 35.17
N ALA A 580 14.92 -6.40 35.84
CA ALA A 580 15.89 -5.37 35.46
C ALA A 580 16.51 -5.64 34.08
N GLU A 581 16.90 -6.89 33.80
CA GLU A 581 17.42 -7.28 32.49
C GLU A 581 16.38 -7.16 31.38
N LEU A 582 15.11 -7.50 31.65
CA LEU A 582 14.01 -7.28 30.71
C LEU A 582 13.80 -5.80 30.41
N ALA A 583 13.83 -4.92 31.42
CA ALA A 583 13.69 -3.47 31.22
C ALA A 583 14.83 -2.89 30.37
N ARG A 584 16.04 -3.42 30.55
CA ARG A 584 17.26 -3.00 29.84
C ARG A 584 17.24 -3.39 28.36
N HIS A 585 16.81 -4.62 28.05
CA HIS A 585 16.75 -5.12 26.68
C HIS A 585 15.49 -4.70 25.93
N PHE A 586 14.38 -4.50 26.62
CA PHE A 586 13.09 -4.16 26.03
C PHE A 586 12.54 -2.90 26.69
N PRO A 587 12.92 -1.69 26.23
CA PRO A 587 12.45 -0.43 26.81
C PRO A 587 10.92 -0.31 26.86
N GLY A 588 10.21 -0.94 25.93
CA GLY A 588 8.75 -1.01 25.90
C GLY A 588 8.13 -1.71 27.12
N LEU A 589 8.91 -2.48 27.89
CA LEU A 589 8.47 -3.17 29.11
C LEU A 589 8.76 -2.38 30.40
N ALA A 590 9.50 -1.27 30.34
CA ALA A 590 9.98 -0.54 31.51
C ALA A 590 8.85 -0.13 32.49
N GLY A 591 7.67 0.23 31.97
CA GLY A 591 6.51 0.56 32.81
C GLY A 591 5.97 -0.61 33.62
N ALA A 592 6.08 -1.85 33.11
CA ALA A 592 5.61 -3.07 33.79
C ALA A 592 6.67 -3.70 34.71
N THR A 593 7.96 -3.38 34.50
CA THR A 593 9.10 -3.88 35.29
C THR A 593 9.53 -2.94 36.42
N GLY A 594 8.78 -1.86 36.68
CA GLY A 594 9.06 -0.84 37.73
C GLY A 594 9.13 -1.40 39.15
N THR A 595 9.10 -0.56 40.19
CA THR A 595 9.30 -1.02 41.58
C THR A 595 8.02 -1.38 42.35
N ASP A 596 6.85 -1.13 41.76
CA ASP A 596 5.57 -1.25 42.46
C ASP A 596 5.08 -2.72 42.50
N GLY A 597 4.96 -3.28 43.71
CA GLY A 597 4.42 -4.62 43.94
C GLY A 597 5.48 -5.75 43.92
N THR A 598 5.03 -6.98 44.17
CA THR A 598 5.94 -8.15 44.24
C THR A 598 6.54 -8.48 42.86
N PRO A 599 7.77 -9.02 42.79
CA PRO A 599 8.40 -9.38 41.52
C PRO A 599 7.55 -10.32 40.65
N ALA A 600 6.86 -11.28 41.29
CA ALA A 600 5.92 -12.18 40.59
C ALA A 600 4.71 -11.44 39.99
N ALA A 601 4.18 -10.44 40.68
CA ALA A 601 3.08 -9.61 40.18
C ALA A 601 3.52 -8.74 39.00
N ARG A 602 4.75 -8.19 39.05
CA ARG A 602 5.34 -7.42 37.95
C ARG A 602 5.65 -8.28 36.73
N LEU A 603 6.20 -9.47 36.92
CA LEU A 603 6.39 -10.42 35.81
C LEU A 603 5.05 -10.81 35.15
N ARG A 604 3.99 -10.97 35.95
CA ARG A 604 2.63 -11.15 35.42
C ARG A 604 2.14 -9.93 34.64
N ALA A 605 2.45 -8.71 35.11
CA ALA A 605 2.10 -7.47 34.41
C ALA A 605 2.83 -7.37 33.06
N VAL A 606 4.11 -7.76 32.99
CA VAL A 606 4.88 -7.88 31.73
C VAL A 606 4.18 -8.83 30.75
N LEU A 607 3.83 -10.04 31.19
CA LEU A 607 3.11 -11.00 30.35
C LEU A 607 1.75 -10.47 29.89
N THR A 608 1.05 -9.74 30.76
CA THR A 608 -0.24 -9.12 30.43
C THR A 608 -0.08 -8.02 29.38
N LEU A 609 0.95 -7.18 29.49
CA LEU A 609 1.28 -6.16 28.50
C LEU A 609 1.56 -6.78 27.12
N LEU A 610 2.22 -7.94 27.10
CA LEU A 610 2.49 -8.73 25.90
C LEU A 610 1.26 -9.51 25.37
N GLY A 611 0.07 -9.31 25.95
CA GLY A 611 -1.17 -9.97 25.54
C GLY A 611 -1.34 -11.41 26.06
N VAL A 612 -0.42 -11.90 26.90
CA VAL A 612 -0.50 -13.26 27.47
C VAL A 612 -1.49 -13.28 28.62
N LYS A 613 -2.60 -14.00 28.45
CA LYS A 613 -3.57 -14.24 29.52
C LYS A 613 -3.02 -15.26 30.51
N THR A 614 -2.82 -14.85 31.76
CA THR A 614 -2.16 -15.68 32.79
C THR A 614 -3.03 -16.01 34.00
N THR A 615 -2.83 -17.21 34.56
CA THR A 615 -3.19 -17.56 35.94
C THR A 615 -1.93 -17.71 36.77
N LEU A 616 -1.88 -17.10 37.95
CA LEU A 616 -0.73 -17.21 38.84
C LEU A 616 -0.87 -18.46 39.73
N ALA A 617 0.15 -19.31 39.71
CA ALA A 617 0.36 -20.38 40.66
C ALA A 617 1.62 -20.10 41.48
N THR A 618 1.56 -20.29 42.79
CA THR A 618 2.73 -20.17 43.67
C THR A 618 3.30 -21.55 43.92
N ASP A 619 4.57 -21.76 43.56
CA ASP A 619 5.31 -22.97 43.91
C ASP A 619 6.57 -22.58 44.69
N ASN A 620 6.52 -22.76 46.00
CA ASN A 620 7.63 -22.41 46.89
C ASN A 620 8.89 -23.25 46.66
N ALA A 621 8.79 -24.36 45.93
CA ALA A 621 9.91 -25.25 45.61
C ALA A 621 10.57 -24.95 44.26
N ALA A 622 9.97 -24.09 43.42
CA ALA A 622 10.53 -23.73 42.12
C ALA A 622 11.65 -22.67 42.28
N PRO A 623 12.85 -22.88 41.71
CA PRO A 623 13.98 -21.94 41.85
C PRO A 623 13.86 -20.67 40.98
N GLY A 624 12.73 -20.45 40.31
CA GLY A 624 12.57 -19.33 39.37
C GLY A 624 11.15 -19.24 38.78
N ALA A 625 10.97 -18.46 37.72
CA ALA A 625 9.70 -18.34 37.01
C ALA A 625 9.62 -19.20 35.75
N ARG A 626 8.43 -19.70 35.45
CA ARG A 626 8.11 -20.46 34.23
C ARG A 626 6.66 -20.26 33.83
N ILE A 627 6.38 -20.45 32.54
CA ILE A 627 5.03 -20.52 32.02
C ILE A 627 4.70 -21.94 31.56
N THR A 628 3.46 -22.37 31.76
CA THR A 628 2.98 -23.67 31.27
C THR A 628 1.79 -23.46 30.32
N ALA A 629 1.94 -23.90 29.08
CA ALA A 629 0.95 -23.81 28.02
C ALA A 629 0.93 -25.11 27.21
N GLY A 630 -0.26 -25.68 26.96
CA GLY A 630 -0.39 -26.91 26.16
C GLY A 630 0.40 -28.12 26.67
N GLY A 631 0.68 -28.20 27.97
CA GLY A 631 1.51 -29.26 28.58
C GLY A 631 3.03 -29.04 28.47
N GLN A 632 3.47 -27.97 27.80
CA GLN A 632 4.88 -27.57 27.76
C GLN A 632 5.16 -26.56 28.88
N SER A 633 6.29 -26.73 29.57
CA SER A 633 6.78 -25.82 30.60
C SER A 633 8.00 -25.07 30.09
N LEU A 634 7.89 -23.75 29.94
CA LEU A 634 8.91 -22.87 29.39
C LEU A 634 9.45 -21.95 30.50
N PRO A 635 10.75 -22.00 30.82
CA PRO A 635 11.33 -21.14 31.86
C PRO A 635 11.34 -19.66 31.40
N LEU A 636 11.17 -18.75 32.35
CA LEU A 636 11.35 -17.30 32.17
C LEU A 636 12.58 -16.75 32.89
N THR A 637 13.20 -17.56 33.76
CA THR A 637 14.45 -17.25 34.46
C THR A 637 15.41 -18.42 34.34
N GLY A 638 16.69 -18.13 34.15
CA GLY A 638 17.74 -19.13 33.95
C GLY A 638 18.67 -19.30 35.14
N ALA A 639 19.94 -19.59 34.86
CA ALA A 639 20.97 -19.72 35.89
C ALA A 639 21.40 -18.35 36.43
N GLY A 640 21.32 -17.31 35.58
CA GLY A 640 21.51 -15.92 35.95
C GLY A 640 20.38 -15.02 35.42
N PRO A 641 20.28 -13.77 35.90
CA PRO A 641 19.28 -12.80 35.42
C PRO A 641 19.42 -12.47 33.94
N GLU A 642 20.64 -12.55 33.38
CA GLU A 642 20.97 -12.29 31.97
C GLU A 642 20.31 -13.27 30.99
N ASP A 643 19.89 -14.45 31.46
CA ASP A 643 19.15 -15.42 30.64
C ASP A 643 17.70 -14.97 30.38
N ALA A 644 17.13 -14.11 31.23
CA ALA A 644 15.71 -13.81 31.22
C ALA A 644 15.20 -13.22 29.90
N PRO A 645 15.89 -12.28 29.22
CA PRO A 645 15.47 -11.77 27.92
C PRO A 645 15.36 -12.85 26.84
N ARG A 646 16.36 -13.74 26.74
CA ARG A 646 16.37 -14.86 25.77
C ARG A 646 15.26 -15.86 26.07
N LEU A 647 15.12 -16.23 27.34
CA LEU A 647 14.08 -17.17 27.79
C LEU A 647 12.67 -16.63 27.57
N LEU A 648 12.45 -15.32 27.78
CA LEU A 648 11.19 -14.67 27.45
C LEU A 648 10.93 -14.73 25.94
N ALA A 649 11.91 -14.40 25.10
CA ALA A 649 11.78 -14.48 23.64
C ALA A 649 11.43 -15.90 23.17
N GLU A 650 12.11 -16.93 23.69
CA GLU A 650 11.84 -18.34 23.39
C GLU A 650 10.43 -18.77 23.81
N ALA A 651 10.00 -18.34 25.00
CA ALA A 651 8.68 -18.60 25.51
C ALA A 651 7.59 -17.97 24.64
N LEU A 652 7.79 -16.72 24.21
CA LEU A 652 6.87 -16.02 23.31
C LEU A 652 6.88 -16.61 21.90
N ALA A 653 8.02 -17.06 21.38
CA ALA A 653 8.10 -17.79 20.11
C ALA A 653 7.23 -19.05 20.12
N ALA A 654 7.29 -19.82 21.21
CA ALA A 654 6.45 -21.02 21.38
C ALA A 654 4.96 -20.68 21.45
N LEU A 655 4.58 -19.66 22.23
CA LEU A 655 3.18 -19.20 22.30
C LEU A 655 2.69 -18.66 20.96
N TYR A 656 3.53 -17.91 20.23
CA TYR A 656 3.22 -17.37 18.92
C TYR A 656 2.91 -18.49 17.92
N ARG A 657 3.79 -19.51 17.82
CA ARG A 657 3.56 -20.71 17.00
C ARG A 657 2.28 -21.46 17.39
N GLY A 658 1.94 -21.45 18.69
CA GLY A 658 0.68 -21.98 19.20
C GLY A 658 -0.56 -21.14 18.90
N GLY A 659 -0.46 -20.04 18.14
CA GLY A 659 -1.61 -19.21 17.76
C GLY A 659 -1.99 -18.13 18.78
N ALA A 660 -1.21 -17.93 19.86
CA ALA A 660 -1.55 -16.92 20.87
C ALA A 660 -1.59 -15.49 20.27
N PRO A 661 -2.56 -14.64 20.64
CA PRO A 661 -2.63 -13.25 20.22
C PRO A 661 -1.67 -12.39 21.05
N LEU A 662 -0.43 -12.25 20.60
CA LEU A 662 0.63 -11.54 21.32
C LEU A 662 0.75 -10.07 20.88
N ARG A 663 1.20 -9.22 21.80
CA ARG A 663 1.58 -7.82 21.58
C ARG A 663 3.09 -7.71 21.54
N LEU A 664 3.67 -8.03 20.39
CA LEU A 664 5.12 -8.15 20.20
C LEU A 664 5.81 -6.80 19.91
N ASP A 665 5.02 -5.74 19.74
CA ASP A 665 5.46 -4.35 19.57
C ASP A 665 6.34 -3.86 20.73
N HIS A 666 6.13 -4.37 21.94
CA HIS A 666 6.89 -3.98 23.13
C HIS A 666 8.31 -4.58 23.24
N LEU A 667 8.69 -5.48 22.33
CA LEU A 667 9.97 -6.20 22.38
C LEU A 667 11.04 -5.61 21.46
N GLY A 668 10.85 -4.40 20.92
CA GLY A 668 11.88 -3.73 20.13
C GLY A 668 13.15 -3.49 20.95
N ALA A 669 14.31 -3.79 20.36
CA ALA A 669 15.59 -3.43 20.95
C ALA A 669 15.72 -1.89 21.02
N PRO A 670 16.54 -1.35 21.95
CA PRO A 670 16.80 0.08 22.00
C PRO A 670 17.33 0.59 20.65
N GLY A 671 16.65 1.57 20.05
CA GLY A 671 17.03 2.15 18.76
C GLY A 671 16.58 1.38 17.52
N ALA A 672 15.86 0.25 17.67
CA ALA A 672 15.24 -0.43 16.54
C ALA A 672 14.17 0.46 15.89
N VAL A 673 14.17 0.52 14.57
CA VAL A 673 13.22 1.31 13.77
C VAL A 673 12.52 0.45 12.73
N PHE A 674 11.43 0.95 12.17
CA PHE A 674 10.84 0.34 10.98
C PHE A 674 11.76 0.52 9.77
N VAL A 675 11.97 -0.57 9.03
CA VAL A 675 12.78 -0.61 7.80
C VAL A 675 12.00 -1.26 6.67
N ASP A 676 12.43 -1.06 5.42
CA ASP A 676 11.91 -1.87 4.32
C ASP A 676 12.30 -3.34 4.57
N ALA A 677 11.32 -4.22 4.50
CA ALA A 677 11.45 -5.64 4.79
C ALA A 677 10.59 -6.42 3.79
N PRO A 678 10.93 -7.69 3.50
CA PRO A 678 10.17 -8.49 2.54
C PRO A 678 8.66 -8.41 2.77
N THR A 679 7.94 -8.16 1.68
CA THR A 679 6.47 -8.11 1.68
C THR A 679 5.86 -9.48 1.42
N TYR A 680 4.55 -9.59 1.68
CA TYR A 680 3.79 -10.83 1.55
C TYR A 680 3.95 -11.48 0.15
N PRO A 681 4.31 -12.78 0.08
CA PRO A 681 4.40 -13.52 -1.18
C PRO A 681 3.02 -14.02 -1.63
N PHE A 682 2.27 -13.14 -2.31
CA PHE A 682 0.95 -13.45 -2.86
C PHE A 682 0.97 -14.72 -3.74
N GLN A 683 0.04 -15.63 -3.47
CA GLN A 683 -0.13 -16.90 -4.19
C GLN A 683 -1.01 -16.67 -5.42
N ARG A 684 -0.45 -15.92 -6.38
CA ARG A 684 -1.19 -15.38 -7.53
C ARG A 684 -1.70 -16.49 -8.45
N LYS A 685 -3.00 -16.43 -8.79
CA LYS A 685 -3.65 -17.27 -9.80
C LYS A 685 -4.17 -16.41 -10.93
N ARG A 686 -4.16 -16.94 -12.16
CA ARG A 686 -4.64 -16.23 -13.34
C ARG A 686 -6.17 -16.07 -13.30
N PHE A 687 -6.63 -14.82 -13.39
CA PHE A 687 -8.03 -14.44 -13.57
C PHE A 687 -8.13 -13.53 -14.80
N TRP A 688 -8.69 -14.05 -15.88
CA TRP A 688 -8.80 -13.30 -17.13
C TRP A 688 -9.98 -13.81 -17.95
N ILE A 689 -10.75 -12.87 -18.50
CA ILE A 689 -11.82 -13.18 -19.45
C ILE A 689 -11.22 -13.15 -20.84
N GLU A 690 -11.15 -14.33 -21.45
CA GLU A 690 -10.68 -14.48 -22.82
C GLU A 690 -11.68 -13.86 -23.81
N GLU A 691 -11.16 -13.18 -24.83
CA GLU A 691 -11.96 -12.71 -25.96
C GLU A 691 -12.35 -13.93 -26.81
N THR A 692 -13.55 -14.46 -26.63
CA THR A 692 -14.08 -15.49 -27.54
C THR A 692 -14.41 -14.86 -28.90
N ALA A 693 -14.00 -15.52 -29.98
CA ALA A 693 -14.58 -15.26 -31.30
C ALA A 693 -16.10 -15.48 -31.22
N PRO A 694 -16.93 -14.75 -31.99
CA PRO A 694 -18.37 -14.93 -31.98
C PRO A 694 -18.72 -16.34 -32.45
N GLU A 695 -19.00 -17.24 -31.50
CA GLU A 695 -19.64 -18.52 -31.76
C GLU A 695 -21.11 -18.25 -32.11
N PRO A 696 -21.70 -18.97 -33.08
CA PRO A 696 -23.11 -18.85 -33.38
C PRO A 696 -23.91 -19.20 -32.12
N VAL A 697 -24.81 -18.29 -31.73
CA VAL A 697 -25.70 -18.43 -30.56
C VAL A 697 -26.46 -19.75 -30.66
N HIS A 698 -25.94 -20.79 -30.02
CA HIS A 698 -26.69 -22.00 -29.76
C HIS A 698 -27.64 -21.70 -28.62
N ALA A 699 -28.94 -21.87 -28.89
CA ALA A 699 -30.00 -21.71 -27.90
C ALA A 699 -29.62 -22.50 -26.63
N VAL A 700 -29.49 -21.78 -25.51
CA VAL A 700 -29.34 -22.37 -24.18
C VAL A 700 -30.50 -23.35 -23.99
N PRO A 701 -30.25 -24.66 -23.78
CA PRO A 701 -31.31 -25.57 -23.41
C PRO A 701 -31.90 -25.08 -22.10
N VAL A 702 -33.21 -24.80 -22.09
CA VAL A 702 -33.97 -24.59 -20.86
C VAL A 702 -33.68 -25.79 -19.95
N PRO A 703 -33.21 -25.59 -18.70
CA PRO A 703 -33.05 -26.70 -17.77
C PRO A 703 -34.40 -27.38 -17.63
N VAL A 704 -34.50 -28.61 -18.12
CA VAL A 704 -35.62 -29.48 -17.80
C VAL A 704 -35.55 -29.66 -16.29
N ALA A 705 -36.58 -29.17 -15.59
CA ALA A 705 -36.72 -29.34 -14.15
C ALA A 705 -36.53 -30.82 -13.83
N ALA A 706 -35.43 -31.15 -13.15
CA ALA A 706 -35.21 -32.49 -12.65
C ALA A 706 -36.35 -32.80 -11.68
N THR A 707 -37.24 -33.68 -12.10
CA THR A 707 -38.29 -34.25 -11.26
C THR A 707 -37.67 -34.88 -10.02
N ARG A 708 -38.17 -34.42 -8.86
CA ARG A 708 -38.00 -34.96 -7.51
C ARG A 708 -37.68 -36.45 -7.43
N THR A 709 -36.68 -36.80 -6.63
CA THR A 709 -36.61 -38.08 -5.92
C THR A 709 -36.66 -37.83 -4.41
N ALA A 710 -37.57 -38.55 -3.74
CA ALA A 710 -37.95 -38.39 -2.33
C ALA A 710 -36.84 -38.76 -1.31
N PRO A 711 -37.18 -38.81 -0.02
CA PRO A 711 -36.59 -37.97 1.02
C PRO A 711 -35.09 -38.21 1.23
N LEU A 712 -34.32 -37.13 1.25
CA LEU A 712 -32.91 -37.14 1.61
C LEU A 712 -32.78 -37.11 3.13
N ASP A 713 -31.89 -37.93 3.68
CA ASP A 713 -31.47 -37.74 5.07
C ASP A 713 -30.63 -36.46 5.22
N ARG A 714 -30.39 -36.02 6.46
CA ARG A 714 -29.64 -34.78 6.74
C ARG A 714 -28.24 -34.77 6.13
N ALA A 715 -27.61 -35.94 5.98
CA ALA A 715 -26.26 -36.05 5.43
C ALA A 715 -26.23 -35.77 3.93
N GLU A 716 -27.26 -36.23 3.18
CA GLU A 716 -27.38 -35.96 1.75
C GLU A 716 -27.67 -34.47 1.46
N ILE A 717 -28.48 -33.80 2.30
CA ILE A 717 -28.68 -32.34 2.22
C ILE A 717 -27.37 -31.60 2.48
N GLY A 718 -26.63 -31.98 3.53
CA GLY A 718 -25.32 -31.38 3.84
C GLY A 718 -24.30 -31.55 2.71
N ALA A 719 -24.28 -32.72 2.06
CA ALA A 719 -23.39 -32.98 0.92
C ALA A 719 -23.72 -32.10 -0.29
N TYR A 720 -25.01 -31.95 -0.62
CA TYR A 720 -25.46 -31.05 -1.68
C TYR A 720 -25.07 -29.61 -1.38
N LEU A 721 -25.38 -29.10 -0.17
CA LEU A 721 -25.04 -27.73 0.23
C LEU A 721 -23.54 -27.45 0.13
N THR A 722 -22.71 -28.43 0.50
CA THR A 722 -21.24 -28.30 0.38
C THR A 722 -20.81 -28.17 -1.07
N THR A 723 -21.38 -29.00 -1.96
CA THR A 723 -21.07 -28.97 -3.40
C THR A 723 -21.59 -27.70 -4.07
N GLU A 724 -22.80 -27.29 -3.73
CA GLU A 724 -23.43 -26.09 -4.29
C GLU A 724 -22.71 -24.82 -3.84
N LEU A 725 -22.32 -24.73 -2.56
CA LEU A 725 -21.53 -23.59 -2.08
C LEU A 725 -20.18 -23.50 -2.80
N ALA A 726 -19.50 -24.63 -2.99
CA ALA A 726 -18.26 -24.67 -3.76
C ALA A 726 -18.48 -24.25 -5.23
N ALA A 727 -19.60 -24.63 -5.85
CA ALA A 727 -19.95 -24.23 -7.21
C ALA A 727 -20.25 -22.72 -7.33
N VAL A 728 -21.01 -22.16 -6.38
CA VAL A 728 -21.34 -20.73 -6.32
C VAL A 728 -20.09 -19.86 -6.18
N LEU A 729 -19.14 -20.28 -5.34
CA LEU A 729 -17.86 -19.59 -5.13
C LEU A 729 -16.83 -19.87 -6.25
N LYS A 730 -17.10 -20.84 -7.13
CA LYS A 730 -16.13 -21.45 -8.06
C LYS A 730 -14.85 -21.91 -7.35
N ALA A 731 -14.97 -22.67 -6.27
CA ALA A 731 -13.80 -23.13 -5.50
C ALA A 731 -13.01 -24.25 -6.23
N ASP A 732 -11.67 -24.18 -6.22
CA ASP A 732 -10.76 -25.21 -6.77
C ASP A 732 -10.75 -26.54 -5.98
N GLY A 733 -11.40 -26.57 -4.81
CA GLY A 733 -11.32 -27.69 -3.88
C GLY A 733 -12.28 -27.56 -2.70
N ALA A 734 -12.09 -28.41 -1.70
CA ALA A 734 -12.92 -28.40 -0.50
C ALA A 734 -12.74 -27.10 0.29
N LEU A 735 -13.85 -26.53 0.75
CA LEU A 735 -13.85 -25.35 1.61
C LEU A 735 -13.44 -25.74 3.03
N ALA A 736 -12.60 -24.91 3.65
CA ALA A 736 -12.18 -25.14 5.03
C ALA A 736 -13.36 -24.90 5.99
N PRO A 737 -13.75 -25.90 6.81
CA PRO A 737 -14.98 -25.84 7.61
C PRO A 737 -14.95 -24.79 8.72
N ASP A 738 -13.79 -24.56 9.32
CA ASP A 738 -13.62 -23.68 10.48
C ASP A 738 -13.29 -22.22 10.10
N VAL A 739 -13.22 -21.91 8.81
CA VAL A 739 -12.89 -20.57 8.30
C VAL A 739 -14.18 -19.76 8.13
N PRO A 740 -14.20 -18.46 8.51
CA PRO A 740 -15.35 -17.60 8.29
C PRO A 740 -15.79 -17.55 6.83
N PHE A 741 -17.09 -17.47 6.58
CA PHE A 741 -17.66 -17.43 5.23
C PHE A 741 -17.05 -16.32 4.36
N CYS A 742 -16.80 -15.13 4.93
CA CYS A 742 -16.17 -14.02 4.20
C CYS A 742 -14.71 -14.29 3.81
N GLU A 743 -13.97 -15.09 4.58
CA GLU A 743 -12.58 -15.41 4.29
C GLU A 743 -12.43 -16.42 3.14
N VAL A 744 -13.47 -17.22 2.87
CA VAL A 744 -13.52 -18.10 1.68
C VAL A 744 -14.14 -17.42 0.45
N GLY A 745 -14.34 -16.11 0.48
CA GLY A 745 -14.94 -15.34 -0.62
C GLY A 745 -16.47 -15.25 -0.59
N GLY A 746 -17.08 -15.63 0.54
CA GLY A 746 -18.50 -15.50 0.76
C GLY A 746 -18.95 -14.07 1.06
N ASP A 747 -20.11 -13.71 0.54
CA ASP A 747 -20.73 -12.40 0.72
C ASP A 747 -22.26 -12.50 0.60
N SER A 748 -22.93 -11.35 0.60
CA SER A 748 -24.39 -11.31 0.46
C SER A 748 -24.89 -11.85 -0.87
N PHE A 749 -24.10 -11.75 -1.95
CA PHE A 749 -24.50 -12.20 -3.28
C PHE A 749 -24.40 -13.72 -3.42
N THR A 750 -23.28 -14.29 -3.00
CA THR A 750 -23.06 -15.74 -2.98
C THR A 750 -24.00 -16.44 -2.00
N ALA A 751 -24.28 -15.85 -0.83
CA ALA A 751 -25.31 -16.35 0.08
C ALA A 751 -26.71 -16.36 -0.57
N MET A 752 -27.06 -15.29 -1.31
CA MET A 752 -28.32 -15.23 -2.06
C MET A 752 -28.36 -16.29 -3.19
N LEU A 753 -27.27 -16.45 -3.95
CA LEU A 753 -27.19 -17.45 -5.03
C LEU A 753 -27.32 -18.87 -4.49
N LEU A 754 -26.64 -19.18 -3.39
CA LEU A 754 -26.76 -20.46 -2.69
C LEU A 754 -28.20 -20.69 -2.24
N THR A 755 -28.81 -19.71 -1.58
CA THR A 755 -30.20 -19.81 -1.11
C THR A 755 -31.16 -20.11 -2.27
N LYS A 756 -31.06 -19.36 -3.37
CA LYS A 756 -31.90 -19.58 -4.56
C LYS A 756 -31.71 -20.95 -5.19
N SER A 757 -30.47 -21.43 -5.27
CA SER A 757 -30.18 -22.76 -5.82
C SER A 757 -30.81 -23.85 -4.96
N VAL A 758 -30.71 -23.72 -3.64
CA VAL A 758 -31.33 -24.63 -2.66
C VAL A 758 -32.85 -24.60 -2.74
N GLU A 759 -33.47 -23.41 -2.77
CA GLU A 759 -34.92 -23.26 -2.95
C GLU A 759 -35.41 -23.91 -4.25
N GLN A 760 -34.67 -23.72 -5.34
CA GLN A 760 -35.00 -24.31 -6.64
C GLN A 760 -34.85 -25.85 -6.64
N GLN A 761 -33.78 -26.36 -6.02
CA GLN A 761 -33.50 -27.80 -5.95
C GLN A 761 -34.54 -28.55 -5.11
N TYR A 762 -34.95 -27.97 -3.97
CA TYR A 762 -35.84 -28.63 -3.01
C TYR A 762 -37.31 -28.20 -3.11
N GLY A 763 -37.61 -27.12 -3.83
CA GLY A 763 -38.96 -26.56 -3.94
C GLY A 763 -39.48 -26.02 -2.61
N VAL A 764 -38.59 -25.38 -1.83
CA VAL A 764 -38.89 -24.76 -0.52
C VAL A 764 -38.68 -23.26 -0.60
N GLU A 765 -39.24 -22.52 0.35
CA GLU A 765 -38.90 -21.11 0.61
C GLU A 765 -38.09 -21.05 1.91
N LEU A 766 -36.91 -20.45 1.85
CA LEU A 766 -36.04 -20.29 3.02
C LEU A 766 -36.16 -18.86 3.57
N PRO A 767 -36.04 -18.67 4.89
CA PRO A 767 -35.91 -17.33 5.46
C PRO A 767 -34.71 -16.62 4.81
N THR A 768 -34.83 -15.32 4.57
CA THR A 768 -33.69 -14.52 4.11
C THR A 768 -32.56 -14.66 5.13
N LEU A 769 -31.41 -15.21 4.70
CA LEU A 769 -30.22 -15.22 5.53
C LEU A 769 -29.74 -13.78 5.70
N ASP A 770 -29.77 -13.26 6.94
CA ASP A 770 -28.87 -12.17 7.31
C ASP A 770 -27.45 -12.66 7.06
N CYS A 771 -26.75 -12.07 6.08
CA CYS A 771 -25.49 -12.61 5.56
C CYS A 771 -24.49 -12.90 6.70
N PRO A 772 -24.18 -14.16 7.00
CA PRO A 772 -23.42 -14.52 8.18
C PRO A 772 -21.93 -14.52 7.84
N VAL A 773 -21.41 -13.36 7.43
CA VAL A 773 -20.04 -13.17 6.95
C VAL A 773 -18.96 -13.73 7.90
N GLU A 774 -19.15 -13.58 9.21
CA GLU A 774 -18.20 -14.03 10.23
C GLU A 774 -18.46 -15.49 10.71
N MET A 775 -19.50 -16.15 10.21
CA MET A 775 -19.84 -17.51 10.61
C MET A 775 -18.92 -18.53 9.92
N PRO A 776 -18.39 -19.54 10.64
CA PRO A 776 -17.64 -20.64 10.02
C PRO A 776 -18.46 -21.34 8.93
N VAL A 777 -17.80 -21.78 7.85
CA VAL A 777 -18.46 -22.48 6.73
C VAL A 777 -19.26 -23.70 7.20
N ALA A 778 -18.74 -24.48 8.14
CA ALA A 778 -19.45 -25.65 8.67
C ALA A 778 -20.75 -25.26 9.40
N ASP A 779 -20.71 -24.19 10.19
CA ASP A 779 -21.87 -23.69 10.93
C ASP A 779 -22.93 -23.13 9.98
N LEU A 780 -22.51 -22.42 8.91
CA LEU A 780 -23.39 -21.95 7.84
C LEU A 780 -24.11 -23.11 7.15
N LEU A 781 -23.36 -24.14 6.75
CA LEU A 781 -23.91 -25.31 6.07
C LEU A 781 -24.83 -26.11 7.00
N ALA A 782 -24.49 -26.24 8.28
CA ALA A 782 -25.32 -26.89 9.29
C ALA A 782 -26.64 -26.11 9.51
N HIS A 783 -26.57 -24.78 9.57
CA HIS A 783 -27.72 -23.91 9.71
C HIS A 783 -28.66 -24.00 8.50
N LEU A 784 -28.12 -23.93 7.28
CA LEU A 784 -28.91 -24.09 6.05
C LEU A 784 -29.53 -25.48 5.96
N SER A 785 -28.77 -26.53 6.32
CA SER A 785 -29.28 -27.90 6.37
C SER A 785 -30.48 -28.03 7.32
N GLU A 786 -30.41 -27.42 8.50
CA GLU A 786 -31.53 -27.39 9.46
C GLU A 786 -32.75 -26.68 8.89
N GLN A 787 -32.57 -25.50 8.26
CA GLN A 787 -33.67 -24.76 7.64
C GLN A 787 -34.35 -25.55 6.52
N VAL A 788 -33.57 -26.24 5.67
CA VAL A 788 -34.11 -27.09 4.59
C VAL A 788 -34.89 -28.27 5.18
N CYS A 789 -34.37 -28.95 6.20
CA CYS A 789 -35.09 -30.04 6.88
C CYS A 789 -36.43 -29.56 7.46
N VAL A 790 -36.44 -28.42 8.14
CA VAL A 790 -37.66 -27.81 8.70
C VAL A 790 -38.66 -27.47 7.59
N ALA A 791 -38.21 -26.84 6.50
CA ALA A 791 -39.09 -26.48 5.38
C ALA A 791 -39.66 -27.71 4.63
N MET A 792 -38.90 -28.80 4.57
CA MET A 792 -39.35 -30.06 3.96
C MET A 792 -40.17 -30.96 4.90
N GLY A 793 -40.24 -30.65 6.20
CA GLY A 793 -40.92 -31.50 7.19
C GLY A 793 -40.20 -32.82 7.46
N VAL A 794 -38.87 -32.84 7.36
CA VAL A 794 -38.02 -33.99 7.72
C VAL A 794 -37.73 -33.89 9.22
N ASP A 795 -38.18 -34.88 10.01
CA ASP A 795 -37.98 -34.90 11.48
C ASP A 795 -36.49 -34.78 11.86
N THR A 796 -36.23 -33.96 12.89
CA THR A 796 -34.90 -33.57 13.43
C THR A 796 -34.09 -34.70 14.03
#